data_AF-A0A2V9WLL6-F1
#
_entry.id   AF-A0A2V9WLL6-F1
#
_cell.length_a   1.000
_cell.length_b   1.000
_cell.length_c   1.000
_cell.angle_alpha   90.00
_cell.angle_beta   90.00
_cell.angle_gamma   90.00
#
_symmetry.space_group_name_H-M   'P 1'
#
loop_
_entity.id
_entity.type
_entity.pdbx_description
1 polymer ?
#
loop_
_entity_poly.entity_id
_entity_poly.type
_entity_poly.pdbx_seq_one_letter_code
_entity_poly.pdbx_strand_id
1 'polypeptide(L)'
;MARAGPIPSSLTRGMLLGVLLVSSATAAEPPWLELHSTHFTVVTDAGEKKGHEVALRFEQMRAVFASLLAKDRLHLPVPLTILALKNDQAFYQMAPLRQGQPISVPGFFVPGDDQNFIVLNLFEEESWRAVAHDFAHMFLHYNYPPAQGWFDEGLAEYFRSIRVDNKQVEIGSDPELGASFSDDLLQNQRELRTSKSLTEFLGGQVWLSMPDLFTMKHDTSTYQEGTHHTLFYAQSWMVMHYVLNQKKLPETGTYFDLVQNQHVPVEEAIAKAYGMSSAQLEQAVKDYFHSLRALFTALDASKQPGVAANAAQVYQFPVPLGPDDMVISSKPLPDTDARALAAEVKVRIPERRELGLKELQALAAAGPESHPAPKRSAEENASESNSAIATGTGNEIAHRVLAWDHIQHAEFDEAAEELRNAAALNQHDMWIRYYLSLLKYRIAQSKHLEIQGLANMMQDLRAVLDWYPEFADADDLLGVARMEGGGPVAAMQAERAAIQLSPRNEHYVLHLAEIYLAGKNWEAAKALLERLKASGNTQIAAIAREKLGQISNEQKYGMSSATGSGAANLATQKSPFEALVEDAAERAAAQTKSEAGPDKRPSQYLKGKLLTVDCSQPPAATLTIASGERTVKLRTGDFKSLLLIGVDQFSCEWRDRSVSVNYKATGQGAGDLVSLEIR
;
A
#
# COMPACT_ATOMS: atom_id res chain seq x y z
N MET A 1 -54.55 -55.01 53.67
CA MET A 1 -55.92 -55.48 53.33
C MET A 1 -56.71 -54.33 52.73
N ALA A 2 -57.64 -54.66 51.84
CA ALA A 2 -58.70 -53.83 51.26
C ALA A 2 -58.35 -52.92 50.06
N ARG A 3 -58.78 -53.41 48.90
CA ARG A 3 -59.11 -52.68 47.66
C ARG A 3 -60.58 -52.16 47.73
N ALA A 4 -60.84 -51.17 46.86
CA ALA A 4 -62.12 -50.79 46.22
C ALA A 4 -63.16 -50.06 47.10
N GLY A 5 -63.86 -48.99 46.69
CA GLY A 5 -64.09 -48.19 45.45
C GLY A 5 -65.14 -47.10 45.82
N PRO A 6 -66.03 -46.55 44.95
CA PRO A 6 -66.01 -46.24 43.51
C PRO A 6 -66.66 -44.84 43.17
N ILE A 7 -67.05 -44.65 41.89
CA ILE A 7 -68.09 -43.76 41.26
C ILE A 7 -67.73 -42.30 40.81
N PRO A 8 -68.42 -41.72 39.79
CA PRO A 8 -67.81 -41.22 38.54
C PRO A 8 -68.25 -39.78 38.16
N SER A 9 -67.80 -39.24 37.02
CA SER A 9 -68.46 -38.22 36.15
C SER A 9 -67.39 -37.56 35.26
N SER A 10 -67.29 -37.93 33.99
CA SER A 10 -67.96 -37.30 32.84
C SER A 10 -67.55 -35.85 32.55
N LEU A 11 -67.10 -35.65 31.30
CA LEU A 11 -67.23 -34.44 30.47
C LEU A 11 -66.18 -33.32 30.61
N THR A 12 -65.22 -33.39 29.68
CA THR A 12 -64.84 -32.33 28.73
C THR A 12 -64.59 -30.91 29.25
N ARG A 13 -63.31 -30.50 29.22
CA ARG A 13 -62.89 -29.27 28.53
C ARG A 13 -61.41 -29.36 28.19
N GLY A 14 -61.12 -29.47 26.89
CA GLY A 14 -59.76 -29.39 26.37
C GLY A 14 -59.19 -28.01 26.60
N MET A 15 -58.01 -27.95 27.21
CA MET A 15 -57.19 -26.75 27.32
C MET A 15 -55.95 -27.00 26.46
N LEU A 16 -55.90 -26.33 25.31
CA LEU A 16 -54.72 -26.26 24.45
C LEU A 16 -53.57 -25.65 25.25
N LEU A 17 -52.55 -26.44 25.56
CA LEU A 17 -51.29 -25.95 26.11
C LEU A 17 -50.38 -25.57 24.93
N GLY A 18 -50.44 -24.30 24.53
CA GLY A 18 -49.51 -23.71 23.57
C GLY A 18 -48.15 -23.53 24.23
N VAL A 19 -47.21 -24.42 23.94
CA VAL A 19 -45.80 -24.28 24.29
C VAL A 19 -45.22 -23.15 23.44
N LEU A 20 -45.03 -21.97 24.04
CA LEU A 20 -44.20 -20.90 23.49
C LEU A 20 -42.73 -21.33 23.61
N LEU A 21 -42.24 -22.01 22.57
CA LEU A 21 -40.81 -22.11 22.28
C LEU A 21 -40.31 -20.71 21.90
N VAL A 22 -39.84 -19.95 22.87
CA VAL A 22 -38.99 -18.78 22.62
C VAL A 22 -37.65 -19.34 22.17
N SER A 23 -37.49 -19.51 20.86
CA SER A 23 -36.17 -19.69 20.25
C SER A 23 -35.39 -18.41 20.54
N SER A 24 -34.51 -18.45 21.53
CA SER A 24 -33.41 -17.49 21.64
C SER A 24 -32.53 -17.70 20.41
N ALA A 25 -32.85 -17.01 19.32
CA ALA A 25 -31.90 -16.80 18.25
C ALA A 25 -30.76 -16.03 18.89
N THR A 26 -29.67 -16.71 19.23
CA THR A 26 -28.38 -16.04 19.38
C THR A 26 -28.15 -15.35 18.04
N ALA A 27 -28.25 -14.03 18.02
CA ALA A 27 -27.80 -13.25 16.89
C ALA A 27 -26.37 -13.73 16.59
N ALA A 28 -26.16 -14.33 15.42
CA ALA A 28 -24.83 -14.75 15.01
C ALA A 28 -23.93 -13.51 15.12
N GLU A 29 -22.81 -13.63 15.84
CA GLU A 29 -21.82 -12.56 15.89
C GLU A 29 -21.50 -12.11 14.46
N PRO A 30 -21.34 -10.80 14.19
CA PRO A 30 -20.93 -10.34 12.88
C PRO A 30 -19.71 -11.13 12.42
N PRO A 31 -19.66 -11.62 11.16
CA PRO A 31 -18.56 -12.46 10.73
C PRO A 31 -17.22 -11.72 10.77
N TRP A 32 -17.24 -10.39 10.63
CA TRP A 32 -16.07 -9.53 10.70
C TRP A 32 -16.33 -8.31 11.59
N LEU A 33 -15.29 -7.91 12.31
CA LEU A 33 -15.26 -6.74 13.18
C LEU A 33 -14.06 -5.87 12.79
N GLU A 34 -14.27 -4.56 12.81
CA GLU A 34 -13.20 -3.56 12.77
C GLU A 34 -13.12 -2.91 14.16
N LEU A 35 -11.94 -2.97 14.76
CA LEU A 35 -11.63 -2.39 16.06
C LEU A 35 -10.62 -1.27 15.89
N HIS A 36 -10.82 -0.18 16.62
CA HIS A 36 -9.89 0.94 16.64
C HIS A 36 -9.36 1.14 18.05
N SER A 37 -8.03 1.12 18.19
CA SER A 37 -7.32 1.64 19.34
C SER A 37 -6.88 3.09 19.09
N THR A 38 -6.00 3.63 19.95
CA THR A 38 -5.45 4.97 19.73
C THR A 38 -4.61 5.06 18.45
N HIS A 39 -3.86 4.02 18.11
CA HIS A 39 -2.91 4.05 16.99
C HIS A 39 -3.19 3.01 15.90
N PHE A 40 -3.99 1.97 16.16
CA PHE A 40 -4.12 0.84 15.25
C PHE A 40 -5.58 0.52 14.91
N THR A 41 -5.78 0.06 13.69
CA THR A 41 -7.03 -0.55 13.24
C THR A 41 -6.82 -2.06 13.12
N VAL A 42 -7.67 -2.85 13.77
CA VAL A 42 -7.67 -4.32 13.72
C VAL A 42 -8.93 -4.79 13.03
N VAL A 43 -8.78 -5.58 11.97
CA VAL A 43 -9.88 -6.23 11.25
C VAL A 43 -9.81 -7.73 11.54
N THR A 44 -10.89 -8.34 12.01
CA THR A 44 -10.87 -9.75 12.45
C THR A 44 -12.20 -10.48 12.35
N ASP A 45 -12.15 -11.77 12.04
CA ASP A 45 -13.25 -12.74 12.11
C ASP A 45 -13.20 -13.62 13.38
N ALA A 46 -12.27 -13.34 14.30
CA ALA A 46 -12.06 -14.13 15.52
C ALA A 46 -12.94 -13.70 16.71
N GLY A 47 -13.84 -12.74 16.49
CA GLY A 47 -14.74 -12.20 17.52
C GLY A 47 -14.10 -11.10 18.36
N GLU A 48 -14.95 -10.39 19.10
CA GLU A 48 -14.60 -9.13 19.75
C GLU A 48 -13.46 -9.26 20.77
N LYS A 49 -13.50 -10.33 21.59
CA LYS A 49 -12.48 -10.58 22.63
C LYS A 49 -11.08 -10.73 22.05
N LYS A 50 -10.95 -11.47 20.95
CA LYS A 50 -9.65 -11.70 20.30
C LYS A 50 -9.17 -10.44 19.57
N GLY A 51 -10.08 -9.69 18.93
CA GLY A 51 -9.76 -8.38 18.37
C GLY A 51 -9.22 -7.39 19.41
N HIS A 52 -9.85 -7.32 20.59
CA HIS A 52 -9.38 -6.46 21.70
C HIS A 52 -8.02 -6.89 22.22
N GLU A 53 -7.78 -8.20 22.34
CA GLU A 53 -6.48 -8.73 22.75
C GLU A 53 -5.38 -8.31 21.77
N VAL A 54 -5.61 -8.45 20.47
CA VAL A 54 -4.65 -8.03 19.43
C VAL A 54 -4.38 -6.52 19.54
N ALA A 55 -5.43 -5.69 19.56
CA ALA A 55 -5.29 -4.24 19.67
C ALA A 55 -4.46 -3.83 20.90
N LEU A 56 -4.74 -4.44 22.07
CA LEU A 56 -3.99 -4.21 23.29
C LEU A 56 -2.52 -4.60 23.16
N ARG A 57 -2.21 -5.78 22.60
CA ARG A 57 -0.83 -6.28 22.46
C ARG A 57 0.01 -5.36 21.57
N PHE A 58 -0.53 -4.86 20.47
CA PHE A 58 0.18 -3.92 19.60
C PHE A 58 0.45 -2.57 20.29
N GLU A 59 -0.49 -2.06 21.08
CA GLU A 59 -0.31 -0.83 21.84
C GLU A 59 0.73 -0.97 22.95
N GLN A 60 0.75 -2.13 23.63
CA GLN A 60 1.79 -2.46 24.58
C GLN A 60 3.17 -2.58 23.92
N MET A 61 3.26 -3.30 22.80
CA MET A 61 4.49 -3.41 22.01
C MET A 61 5.01 -2.03 21.58
N ARG A 62 4.13 -1.15 21.08
CA ARG A 62 4.46 0.23 20.72
C ARG A 62 4.99 1.02 21.92
N ALA A 63 4.33 0.94 23.08
CA ALA A 63 4.75 1.65 24.29
C ALA A 63 6.11 1.15 24.83
N VAL A 64 6.36 -0.16 24.76
CA VAL A 64 7.67 -0.73 25.08
C VAL A 64 8.73 -0.21 24.12
N PHE A 65 8.45 -0.20 22.81
CA PHE A 65 9.40 0.29 21.82
C PHE A 65 9.73 1.78 22.00
N ALA A 66 8.73 2.60 22.32
CA ALA A 66 8.92 4.02 22.63
C ALA A 66 9.88 4.22 23.81
N SER A 67 9.74 3.39 24.85
CA SER A 67 10.63 3.39 26.02
C SER A 67 12.07 2.99 25.65
N LEU A 68 12.25 2.01 24.76
CA LEU A 68 13.58 1.60 24.28
C LEU A 68 14.29 2.72 23.50
N LEU A 69 13.54 3.52 22.74
CA LEU A 69 14.06 4.69 22.04
C LEU A 69 14.17 5.95 22.92
N ALA A 70 13.82 5.87 24.20
CA ALA A 70 13.71 7.01 25.11
C ALA A 70 12.87 8.16 24.52
N LYS A 71 11.76 7.81 23.87
CA LYS A 71 10.81 8.75 23.26
C LYS A 71 9.46 8.69 23.95
N ASP A 72 8.86 9.86 24.16
CA ASP A 72 7.50 9.97 24.72
C ASP A 72 6.42 9.63 23.67
N ARG A 73 6.72 9.87 22.38
CA ARG A 73 5.80 9.62 21.26
C ARG A 73 6.55 9.00 20.09
N LEU A 74 5.88 8.07 19.42
CA LEU A 74 6.28 7.51 18.14
C LEU A 74 5.27 7.96 17.08
N HIS A 75 5.78 8.46 15.96
CA HIS A 75 5.03 8.76 14.75
C HIS A 75 4.71 7.48 13.98
N LEU A 76 3.54 7.45 13.36
CA LEU A 76 3.10 6.46 12.40
C LEU A 76 2.75 7.16 11.08
N PRO A 77 3.76 7.53 10.27
CA PRO A 77 3.55 8.30 9.05
C PRO A 77 2.73 7.61 7.96
N VAL A 78 2.66 6.27 8.02
CA VAL A 78 1.93 5.43 7.09
C VAL A 78 0.90 4.64 7.90
N PRO A 79 -0.41 4.77 7.60
CA PRO A 79 -1.46 4.03 8.29
C PRO A 79 -1.19 2.52 8.31
N LEU A 80 -1.42 1.88 9.46
CA LEU A 80 -1.23 0.45 9.66
C LEU A 80 -2.57 -0.24 9.98
N THR A 81 -2.93 -1.24 9.17
CA THR A 81 -4.08 -2.11 9.40
C THR A 81 -3.63 -3.53 9.75
N ILE A 82 -4.16 -4.08 10.84
CA ILE A 82 -3.86 -5.43 11.31
C ILE A 82 -5.02 -6.35 10.94
N LEU A 83 -4.80 -7.27 10.01
CA LEU A 83 -5.76 -8.31 9.63
C LEU A 83 -5.51 -9.57 10.45
N ALA A 84 -6.34 -9.79 11.48
CA ALA A 84 -6.17 -10.87 12.43
C ALA A 84 -7.18 -11.99 12.17
N LEU A 85 -6.70 -13.12 11.64
CA LEU A 85 -7.52 -14.18 11.09
C LEU A 85 -7.71 -15.31 12.09
N LYS A 86 -8.94 -15.77 12.24
CA LYS A 86 -9.30 -16.83 13.18
C LYS A 86 -8.67 -18.18 12.88
N ASN A 87 -8.38 -18.49 11.62
CA ASN A 87 -8.01 -19.83 11.17
C ASN A 87 -6.81 -19.85 10.21
N ASP A 88 -6.05 -20.95 10.28
CA ASP A 88 -4.89 -21.25 9.45
C ASP A 88 -5.17 -21.15 7.96
N GLN A 89 -6.31 -21.65 7.51
CA GLN A 89 -6.63 -21.73 6.08
C GLN A 89 -6.70 -20.33 5.46
N ALA A 90 -7.40 -19.39 6.10
CA ALA A 90 -7.49 -18.01 5.65
C ALA A 90 -6.12 -17.34 5.66
N PHE A 91 -5.31 -17.60 6.69
CA PHE A 91 -3.94 -17.09 6.80
C PHE A 91 -3.05 -17.58 5.66
N TYR A 92 -2.95 -18.89 5.44
CA TYR A 92 -2.08 -19.47 4.41
C TYR A 92 -2.53 -19.16 2.98
N GLN A 93 -3.80 -18.77 2.77
CA GLN A 93 -4.27 -18.26 1.48
C GLN A 93 -3.71 -16.87 1.15
N MET A 94 -3.32 -16.07 2.16
CA MET A 94 -2.73 -14.74 1.98
C MET A 94 -1.23 -14.71 2.19
N ALA A 95 -0.69 -15.64 2.98
CA ALA A 95 0.73 -15.72 3.28
C ALA A 95 1.62 -15.68 2.01
N PRO A 96 2.72 -14.90 2.02
CA PRO A 96 3.75 -14.92 1.00
C PRO A 96 4.31 -16.33 0.77
N LEU A 97 4.85 -16.56 -0.42
CA LEU A 97 5.40 -17.87 -0.79
C LEU A 97 6.93 -17.85 -0.74
N ARG A 98 7.53 -18.73 0.07
CA ARG A 98 8.97 -19.01 0.09
C ARG A 98 9.21 -20.36 -0.59
N GLN A 99 9.94 -20.37 -1.71
CA GLN A 99 10.17 -21.57 -2.53
C GLN A 99 8.86 -22.27 -2.96
N GLY A 100 7.81 -21.48 -3.24
CA GLY A 100 6.50 -21.98 -3.67
C GLY A 100 5.60 -22.50 -2.55
N GLN A 101 6.04 -22.44 -1.28
CA GLN A 101 5.23 -22.81 -0.12
C GLN A 101 4.91 -21.58 0.74
N PRO A 102 3.72 -21.50 1.35
CA PRO A 102 3.44 -20.46 2.33
C PRO A 102 4.48 -20.42 3.44
N ILE A 103 4.83 -19.22 3.91
CA ILE A 103 5.66 -19.07 5.11
C ILE A 103 5.00 -19.75 6.32
N SER A 104 5.82 -20.29 7.22
CA SER A 104 5.36 -21.06 8.38
C SER A 104 5.22 -20.22 9.66
N VAL A 105 5.65 -18.95 9.65
CA VAL A 105 5.51 -18.05 10.80
C VAL A 105 4.06 -17.58 10.92
N PRO A 106 3.51 -17.41 12.14
CA PRO A 106 2.09 -17.14 12.35
C PRO A 106 1.70 -15.67 12.14
N GLY A 107 2.56 -14.87 11.52
CA GLY A 107 2.28 -13.48 11.16
C GLY A 107 3.33 -12.92 10.22
N PHE A 108 2.96 -11.92 9.43
CA PHE A 108 3.88 -11.23 8.52
C PHE A 108 3.49 -9.77 8.30
N PHE A 109 4.47 -8.94 7.98
CA PHE A 109 4.33 -7.54 7.60
C PHE A 109 4.29 -7.38 6.08
N VAL A 110 3.41 -6.49 5.59
CA VAL A 110 3.33 -6.10 4.19
C VAL A 110 3.53 -4.59 4.12
N PRO A 111 4.73 -4.12 3.73
CA PRO A 111 5.01 -2.70 3.62
C PRO A 111 4.28 -2.07 2.43
N GLY A 112 3.95 -0.79 2.54
CA GLY A 112 3.49 0.04 1.43
C GLY A 112 3.85 1.51 1.63
N ASP A 113 3.87 2.27 0.54
CA ASP A 113 4.17 3.72 0.57
C ASP A 113 2.99 4.53 1.15
N ASP A 114 1.79 4.03 0.93
CA ASP A 114 0.50 4.62 1.29
C ASP A 114 -0.15 3.95 2.52
N GLN A 115 -0.04 2.63 2.62
CA GLN A 115 -0.60 1.85 3.73
C GLN A 115 0.26 0.61 4.02
N ASN A 116 0.44 0.33 5.31
CA ASN A 116 1.05 -0.89 5.80
C ASN A 116 -0.02 -1.89 6.27
N PHE A 117 0.29 -3.17 6.15
CA PHE A 117 -0.53 -4.24 6.72
C PHE A 117 0.29 -5.19 7.58
N ILE A 118 -0.36 -5.71 8.61
CA ILE A 118 0.11 -6.88 9.35
C ILE A 118 -0.97 -7.94 9.25
N VAL A 119 -0.60 -9.16 8.92
CA VAL A 119 -1.53 -10.30 8.90
C VAL A 119 -1.14 -11.25 10.00
N LEU A 120 -2.10 -11.66 10.84
CA LEU A 120 -1.88 -12.59 11.95
C LEU A 120 -2.75 -13.83 11.83
N ASN A 121 -2.16 -14.96 12.19
CA ASN A 121 -2.87 -16.22 12.42
C ASN A 121 -3.24 -16.35 13.90
N LEU A 122 -4.50 -16.14 14.26
CA LEU A 122 -4.98 -16.23 15.64
C LEU A 122 -5.31 -17.67 16.09
N PHE A 123 -5.13 -18.65 15.21
CA PHE A 123 -5.12 -20.06 15.61
C PHE A 123 -3.88 -20.38 16.46
N GLU A 124 -2.76 -19.73 16.14
CA GLU A 124 -1.50 -19.85 16.86
C GLU A 124 -1.44 -18.89 18.06
N GLU A 125 -0.87 -19.35 19.17
CA GLU A 125 -0.68 -18.51 20.35
C GLU A 125 0.38 -17.43 20.11
N GLU A 126 0.17 -16.25 20.70
CA GLU A 126 1.09 -15.11 20.61
C GLU A 126 1.53 -14.71 19.18
N SER A 127 0.68 -14.92 18.16
CA SER A 127 1.04 -14.69 16.76
C SER A 127 1.54 -13.27 16.43
N TRP A 128 1.11 -12.26 17.20
CA TRP A 128 1.62 -10.88 17.11
C TRP A 128 3.14 -10.76 17.32
N ARG A 129 3.78 -11.74 17.97
CA ARG A 129 5.24 -11.75 18.15
C ARG A 129 5.99 -12.02 16.85
N ALA A 130 5.38 -12.74 15.91
CA ALA A 130 6.02 -13.08 14.64
C ALA A 130 6.44 -11.83 13.86
N VAL A 131 5.71 -10.74 14.03
CA VAL A 131 5.97 -9.46 13.35
C VAL A 131 6.73 -8.46 14.21
N ALA A 132 7.19 -8.83 15.42
CA ALA A 132 7.87 -7.90 16.31
C ALA A 132 9.14 -7.31 15.69
N HIS A 133 9.89 -8.11 14.94
CA HIS A 133 11.09 -7.66 14.22
C HIS A 133 10.75 -6.60 13.15
N ASP A 134 9.79 -6.89 12.26
CA ASP A 134 9.32 -5.94 11.24
C ASP A 134 8.76 -4.66 11.87
N PHE A 135 8.01 -4.81 12.96
CA PHE A 135 7.42 -3.70 13.71
C PHE A 135 8.49 -2.77 14.31
N ALA A 136 9.61 -3.33 14.77
CA ALA A 136 10.76 -2.54 15.23
C ALA A 136 11.42 -1.77 14.07
N HIS A 137 11.62 -2.40 12.91
CA HIS A 137 12.15 -1.71 11.73
C HIS A 137 11.25 -0.58 11.25
N MET A 138 9.94 -0.82 11.20
CA MET A 138 8.94 0.19 10.85
C MET A 138 9.09 1.42 11.76
N PHE A 139 9.11 1.23 13.09
CA PHE A 139 9.27 2.36 14.00
C PHE A 139 10.65 3.02 13.92
N LEU A 140 11.73 2.27 13.70
CA LEU A 140 13.06 2.84 13.47
C LEU A 140 13.08 3.75 12.24
N HIS A 141 12.46 3.30 11.15
CA HIS A 141 12.37 4.07 9.91
C HIS A 141 11.67 5.41 10.14
N TYR A 142 10.57 5.40 10.89
CA TYR A 142 9.75 6.58 11.11
C TYR A 142 10.26 7.49 12.22
N ASN A 143 10.98 6.95 13.21
CA ASN A 143 11.25 7.68 14.45
C ASN A 143 12.73 7.87 14.77
N TYR A 144 13.64 7.30 13.99
CA TYR A 144 15.07 7.41 14.25
C TYR A 144 15.82 7.86 12.99
N PRO A 145 16.86 8.72 13.10
CA PRO A 145 17.71 9.04 11.96
C PRO A 145 18.33 7.78 11.34
N PRO A 146 18.77 7.81 10.07
CA PRO A 146 19.49 6.70 9.47
C PRO A 146 20.63 6.23 10.38
N ALA A 147 20.68 4.93 10.68
CA ALA A 147 21.71 4.31 11.52
C ALA A 147 22.49 3.27 10.70
N GLN A 148 23.59 2.77 11.27
CA GLN A 148 24.30 1.63 10.66
C GLN A 148 23.56 0.33 10.97
N GLY A 149 23.68 -0.65 10.08
CA GLY A 149 22.89 -1.90 10.12
C GLY A 149 22.94 -2.64 11.46
N TRP A 150 24.10 -2.69 12.13
CA TRP A 150 24.23 -3.36 13.43
C TRP A 150 23.27 -2.80 14.51
N PHE A 151 22.94 -1.51 14.44
CA PHE A 151 22.07 -0.87 15.41
C PHE A 151 20.61 -1.18 15.12
N ASP A 152 20.21 -1.04 13.86
CA ASP A 152 18.84 -1.32 13.43
C ASP A 152 18.50 -2.80 13.65
N GLU A 153 19.35 -3.72 13.17
CA GLU A 153 19.17 -5.16 13.37
C GLU A 153 19.31 -5.56 14.83
N GLY A 154 20.29 -4.98 15.54
CA GLY A 154 20.48 -5.29 16.96
C GLY A 154 19.27 -4.93 17.81
N LEU A 155 18.64 -3.79 17.52
CA LEU A 155 17.41 -3.36 18.21
C LEU A 155 16.20 -4.19 17.78
N ALA A 156 16.06 -4.49 16.49
CA ALA A 156 14.98 -5.33 15.98
C ALA A 156 15.03 -6.75 16.55
N GLU A 157 16.19 -7.39 16.59
CA GLU A 157 16.37 -8.72 17.21
C GLU A 157 16.20 -8.68 18.73
N TYR A 158 16.65 -7.61 19.40
CA TYR A 158 16.41 -7.43 20.83
C TYR A 158 14.90 -7.32 21.10
N PHE A 159 14.18 -6.54 20.29
CA PHE A 159 12.73 -6.38 20.43
C PHE A 159 11.94 -7.63 20.03
N ARG A 160 12.40 -8.42 19.06
CA ARG A 160 11.79 -9.70 18.66
C ARG A 160 11.64 -10.69 19.82
N SER A 161 12.50 -10.60 20.82
CA SER A 161 12.41 -11.43 22.03
C SER A 161 11.22 -11.11 22.95
N ILE A 162 10.51 -10.00 22.69
CA ILE A 162 9.46 -9.49 23.57
C ILE A 162 8.37 -10.53 23.86
N ARG A 163 8.02 -10.66 25.14
CA ARG A 163 6.79 -11.32 25.61
C ARG A 163 5.99 -10.32 26.42
N VAL A 164 4.69 -10.24 26.18
CA VAL A 164 3.82 -9.29 26.89
C VAL A 164 2.59 -10.02 27.39
N ASP A 165 2.36 -9.93 28.70
CA ASP A 165 1.08 -10.26 29.30
C ASP A 165 0.42 -9.01 29.92
N ASN A 166 -0.69 -9.19 30.65
CA ASN A 166 -1.44 -8.07 31.23
C ASN A 166 -0.78 -7.47 32.49
N LYS A 167 0.36 -7.97 32.94
CA LYS A 167 1.05 -7.57 34.17
C LYS A 167 2.49 -7.17 33.91
N GLN A 168 3.19 -7.88 33.04
CA GLN A 168 4.62 -7.73 32.82
C GLN A 168 5.00 -7.84 31.35
N VAL A 169 6.13 -7.21 31.05
CA VAL A 169 6.87 -7.34 29.80
C VAL A 169 8.15 -8.07 30.10
N GLU A 170 8.50 -9.02 29.24
CA GLU A 170 9.77 -9.74 29.24
C GLU A 170 10.50 -9.47 27.94
N ILE A 171 11.81 -9.23 28.00
CA ILE A 171 12.63 -8.92 26.83
C ILE A 171 14.10 -9.26 27.06
N GLY A 172 14.86 -9.40 25.98
CA GLY A 172 16.30 -9.71 25.97
C GLY A 172 16.62 -11.20 25.93
N SER A 173 15.63 -12.09 25.94
CA SER A 173 15.87 -13.52 25.72
C SER A 173 16.34 -13.78 24.28
N ASP A 174 16.89 -14.97 24.02
CA ASP A 174 17.20 -15.38 22.65
C ASP A 174 15.90 -15.52 21.84
N PRO A 175 15.69 -14.70 20.78
CA PRO A 175 14.47 -14.72 20.00
C PRO A 175 14.27 -16.03 19.23
N GLU A 176 15.33 -16.81 19.00
CA GLU A 176 15.28 -18.08 18.27
C GLU A 176 14.95 -19.28 19.17
N LEU A 177 14.90 -19.09 20.48
CA LEU A 177 14.53 -20.15 21.43
C LEU A 177 13.00 -20.26 21.63
N GLY A 178 12.21 -19.46 20.90
CA GLY A 178 10.74 -19.50 20.89
C GLY A 178 10.16 -20.53 19.90
N ALA A 179 9.26 -21.38 20.41
CA ALA A 179 8.26 -22.19 19.71
C ALA A 179 8.53 -22.58 18.23
N SER A 180 9.48 -23.49 17.99
CA SER A 180 9.32 -24.47 16.91
C SER A 180 8.28 -25.51 17.33
N PHE A 181 7.00 -25.14 17.38
CA PHE A 181 5.90 -26.10 17.47
C PHE A 181 5.21 -26.16 16.12
N SER A 182 5.61 -27.12 15.29
CA SER A 182 4.71 -27.67 14.29
C SER A 182 4.30 -29.04 14.80
N ASP A 183 3.19 -29.12 15.54
CA ASP A 183 2.43 -30.37 15.58
C ASP A 183 1.76 -30.48 14.21
N ASP A 184 2.38 -31.26 13.31
CA ASP A 184 1.69 -31.76 12.12
C ASP A 184 0.39 -32.44 12.58
N LEU A 185 -0.69 -32.35 11.80
CA LEU A 185 -2.01 -32.97 12.05
C LEU A 185 -1.94 -34.51 12.27
N LEU A 186 -0.75 -35.08 12.13
CA LEU A 186 -0.40 -36.49 12.31
C LEU A 186 0.51 -36.76 13.53
N GLN A 187 0.75 -35.81 14.45
CA GLN A 187 1.65 -35.97 15.62
C GLN A 187 3.08 -36.43 15.28
N ASN A 188 3.53 -36.18 14.06
CA ASN A 188 4.92 -36.45 13.69
C ASN A 188 5.77 -35.25 14.12
N GLN A 189 6.50 -35.41 15.23
CA GLN A 189 7.57 -34.50 15.63
C GLN A 189 8.65 -34.48 14.54
N ARG A 190 8.50 -33.60 13.54
CA ARG A 190 9.61 -33.24 12.68
C ARG A 190 10.41 -32.18 13.40
N GLU A 191 11.62 -32.52 13.84
CA GLU A 191 12.65 -31.56 14.23
C GLU A 191 12.89 -30.59 13.07
N LEU A 192 12.19 -29.46 13.07
CA LEU A 192 12.43 -28.31 12.20
C LEU A 192 13.48 -27.36 12.79
N ARG A 193 14.27 -27.80 13.77
CA ARG A 193 15.44 -27.04 14.25
C ARG A 193 16.63 -27.25 13.31
N THR A 194 16.55 -26.71 12.09
CA THR A 194 17.68 -26.68 11.17
C THR A 194 18.62 -25.49 11.43
N SER A 195 18.20 -24.50 12.23
CA SER A 195 18.95 -23.28 12.54
C SER A 195 19.46 -23.29 14.00
N LYS A 196 20.72 -22.91 14.22
CA LYS A 196 21.27 -22.64 15.56
C LYS A 196 20.63 -21.38 16.14
N SER A 197 20.40 -21.34 17.45
CA SER A 197 19.96 -20.12 18.15
C SER A 197 21.07 -19.04 18.18
N LEU A 198 20.72 -17.78 18.46
CA LEU A 198 21.71 -16.69 18.50
C LEU A 198 22.76 -16.93 19.61
N THR A 199 22.31 -17.43 20.76
CA THR A 199 23.16 -17.81 21.90
C THR A 199 24.14 -18.93 21.51
N GLU A 200 23.70 -19.92 20.74
CA GLU A 200 24.59 -20.98 20.23
C GLU A 200 25.60 -20.46 19.21
N PHE A 201 25.19 -19.54 18.34
CA PHE A 201 26.12 -18.88 17.40
C PHE A 201 27.23 -18.14 18.13
N LEU A 202 26.88 -17.34 19.14
CA LEU A 202 27.84 -16.56 19.92
C LEU A 202 28.74 -17.40 20.82
N GLY A 203 28.25 -18.54 21.31
CA GLY A 203 29.00 -19.43 22.20
C GLY A 203 30.06 -20.29 21.51
N GLY A 204 29.96 -20.51 20.19
CA GLY A 204 30.81 -21.45 19.45
C GLY A 204 31.69 -20.85 18.35
N GLN A 205 31.55 -19.57 18.00
CA GLN A 205 32.27 -18.95 16.87
C GLN A 205 33.25 -17.85 17.29
N VAL A 206 34.24 -17.59 16.44
CA VAL A 206 35.07 -16.38 16.50
C VAL A 206 34.19 -15.20 16.12
N TRP A 207 34.10 -14.21 17.00
CA TRP A 207 33.30 -13.00 16.77
C TRP A 207 33.94 -12.13 15.66
N LEU A 208 33.12 -11.26 15.07
CA LEU A 208 33.59 -10.25 14.13
C LEU A 208 34.32 -9.19 14.96
N SER A 209 35.32 -8.54 14.36
CA SER A 209 35.89 -7.38 15.02
C SER A 209 34.81 -6.29 15.14
N MET A 210 34.83 -5.50 16.21
CA MET A 210 33.86 -4.40 16.36
C MET A 210 33.83 -3.44 15.15
N PRO A 211 34.98 -3.07 14.53
CA PRO A 211 34.96 -2.28 13.31
C PRO A 211 34.29 -2.97 12.13
N ASP A 212 34.51 -4.28 11.92
CA ASP A 212 33.86 -5.02 10.84
C ASP A 212 32.35 -5.10 11.06
N LEU A 213 31.90 -5.41 12.28
CA LEU A 213 30.47 -5.39 12.64
C LEU A 213 29.84 -4.03 12.35
N PHE A 214 30.52 -2.95 12.75
CA PHE A 214 29.98 -1.59 12.66
C PHE A 214 30.01 -1.03 11.24
N THR A 215 30.88 -1.54 10.37
CA THR A 215 31.01 -1.11 8.96
C THR A 215 30.27 -2.01 7.98
N MET A 216 29.83 -3.20 8.41
CA MET A 216 29.12 -4.15 7.56
C MET A 216 27.87 -3.49 6.98
N LYS A 217 27.84 -3.39 5.64
CA LYS A 217 26.68 -2.85 4.94
C LYS A 217 25.54 -3.85 5.05
N HIS A 218 24.43 -3.38 5.61
CA HIS A 218 23.17 -4.11 5.63
C HIS A 218 22.11 -3.17 5.08
N ASP A 219 21.47 -3.56 3.99
CA ASP A 219 20.40 -2.77 3.40
C ASP A 219 19.07 -3.20 4.02
N THR A 220 18.59 -2.42 4.97
CA THR A 220 17.30 -2.63 5.64
C THR A 220 16.14 -1.95 4.89
N SER A 221 16.41 -1.25 3.79
CA SER A 221 15.41 -0.40 3.12
C SER A 221 14.37 -1.20 2.34
N THR A 222 14.69 -2.43 1.94
CA THR A 222 13.83 -3.25 1.11
C THR A 222 12.91 -4.19 1.88
N TYR A 223 12.97 -4.23 3.23
CA TYR A 223 12.31 -5.24 4.07
C TYR A 223 12.49 -6.69 3.56
N GLN A 224 13.52 -6.94 2.74
CA GLN A 224 13.78 -8.25 2.19
C GLN A 224 14.57 -9.05 3.21
N GLU A 225 13.82 -9.86 3.96
CA GLU A 225 14.30 -10.76 4.99
C GLU A 225 15.37 -11.72 4.43
N GLY A 226 16.63 -11.47 4.77
CA GLY A 226 17.73 -12.42 4.55
C GLY A 226 17.66 -13.58 5.55
N THR A 227 18.67 -14.45 5.57
CA THR A 227 18.78 -15.42 6.68
C THR A 227 19.16 -14.68 7.97
N HIS A 228 18.23 -14.49 8.91
CA HIS A 228 18.47 -13.89 10.25
C HIS A 228 19.42 -14.71 11.14
N HIS A 229 19.79 -15.91 10.69
CA HIS A 229 20.67 -16.84 11.39
C HIS A 229 22.14 -16.66 11.02
N THR A 230 22.64 -15.42 11.05
CA THR A 230 24.08 -15.16 10.86
C THR A 230 24.73 -14.60 12.11
N LEU A 231 26.05 -14.75 12.16
CA LEU A 231 26.88 -14.19 13.22
C LEU A 231 26.73 -12.65 13.33
N PHE A 232 26.38 -11.96 12.24
CA PHE A 232 26.12 -10.53 12.23
C PHE A 232 24.90 -10.15 13.08
N TYR A 233 23.75 -10.81 12.88
CA TYR A 233 22.54 -10.56 13.68
C TYR A 233 22.77 -10.93 15.15
N ALA A 234 23.40 -12.08 15.40
CA ALA A 234 23.69 -12.53 16.75
C ALA A 234 24.57 -11.53 17.53
N GLN A 235 25.64 -11.02 16.91
CA GLN A 235 26.50 -10.01 17.55
C GLN A 235 25.81 -8.65 17.66
N SER A 236 25.05 -8.23 16.65
CA SER A 236 24.28 -6.98 16.69
C SER A 236 23.28 -6.99 17.84
N TRP A 237 22.53 -8.08 18.01
CA TRP A 237 21.64 -8.32 19.14
C TRP A 237 22.37 -8.19 20.49
N MET A 238 23.53 -8.82 20.63
CA MET A 238 24.28 -8.80 21.88
C MET A 238 24.93 -7.45 22.19
N VAL A 239 25.41 -6.73 21.16
CA VAL A 239 25.88 -5.34 21.32
C VAL A 239 24.73 -4.44 21.76
N MET A 240 23.55 -4.57 21.16
CA MET A 240 22.38 -3.81 21.58
C MET A 240 21.99 -4.12 23.03
N HIS A 241 22.03 -5.40 23.41
CA HIS A 241 21.79 -5.85 24.77
C HIS A 241 22.75 -5.19 25.76
N TYR A 242 24.04 -5.10 25.42
CA TYR A 242 25.05 -4.38 26.20
C TYR A 242 24.75 -2.87 26.27
N VAL A 243 24.46 -2.25 25.13
CA VAL A 243 24.21 -0.80 25.01
C VAL A 243 23.02 -0.37 25.87
N LEU A 244 21.90 -1.08 25.78
CA LEU A 244 20.68 -0.75 26.54
C LEU A 244 20.91 -0.95 28.05
N ASN A 245 21.48 -2.09 28.46
CA ASN A 245 21.66 -2.41 29.87
C ASN A 245 22.72 -1.54 30.56
N GLN A 246 23.81 -1.22 29.87
CA GLN A 246 24.84 -0.32 30.39
C GLN A 246 24.49 1.17 30.20
N LYS A 247 23.29 1.47 29.70
CA LYS A 247 22.77 2.83 29.44
C LYS A 247 23.69 3.66 28.53
N LYS A 248 24.23 3.02 27.49
CA LYS A 248 25.20 3.59 26.55
C LYS A 248 24.58 4.22 25.30
N LEU A 249 23.26 4.44 25.27
CA LEU A 249 22.58 5.10 24.14
C LEU A 249 23.14 6.51 23.86
N PRO A 250 23.45 7.37 24.84
CA PRO A 250 24.07 8.67 24.58
C PRO A 250 25.44 8.57 23.91
N GLU A 251 26.28 7.63 24.34
CA GLU A 251 27.58 7.34 23.72
C GLU A 251 27.38 6.81 22.29
N THR A 252 26.41 5.94 22.06
CA THR A 252 26.04 5.48 20.71
C THR A 252 25.59 6.63 19.81
N GLY A 253 24.84 7.61 20.33
CA GLY A 253 24.49 8.83 19.61
C GLY A 253 25.72 9.67 19.23
N THR A 254 26.68 9.80 20.16
CA THR A 254 27.97 10.47 19.90
C THR A 254 28.77 9.74 18.83
N TYR A 255 28.78 8.41 18.86
CA TYR A 255 29.40 7.57 17.84
C TYR A 255 28.79 7.84 16.45
N PHE A 256 27.46 7.90 16.33
CA PHE A 256 26.82 8.19 15.04
C PHE A 256 27.14 9.58 14.52
N ASP A 257 27.18 10.60 15.38
CA ASP A 257 27.59 11.95 14.95
C ASP A 257 29.03 11.96 14.39
N LEU A 258 29.96 11.29 15.08
CA LEU A 258 31.35 11.16 14.64
C LEU A 258 31.47 10.47 13.28
N VAL A 259 30.74 9.38 13.06
CA VAL A 259 30.85 8.59 11.82
C VAL A 259 30.06 9.23 10.67
N GLN A 260 28.81 9.62 10.91
CA GLN A 260 27.90 10.04 9.83
C GLN A 260 28.05 11.51 9.48
N ASN A 261 28.26 12.39 10.47
CA ASN A 261 28.33 13.83 10.23
C ASN A 261 29.78 14.30 10.10
N GLN A 262 30.67 13.79 10.96
CA GLN A 262 32.08 14.21 10.98
C GLN A 262 33.01 13.30 10.16
N HIS A 263 32.52 12.19 9.63
CA HIS A 263 33.27 11.25 8.78
C HIS A 263 34.54 10.69 9.47
N VAL A 264 34.51 10.54 10.79
CA VAL A 264 35.58 9.93 11.57
C VAL A 264 35.60 8.42 11.31
N PRO A 265 36.78 7.81 11.07
CA PRO A 265 36.88 6.36 10.92
C PRO A 265 36.30 5.60 12.12
N VAL A 266 35.60 4.49 11.86
CA VAL A 266 34.82 3.75 12.87
C VAL A 266 35.64 3.40 14.12
N GLU A 267 36.88 2.94 13.97
CA GLU A 267 37.72 2.57 15.12
C GLU A 267 38.05 3.77 16.02
N GLU A 268 38.36 4.93 15.44
CA GLU A 268 38.59 6.16 16.17
C GLU A 268 37.30 6.70 16.80
N ALA A 269 36.17 6.57 16.09
CA ALA A 269 34.86 6.96 16.58
C ALA A 269 34.43 6.13 17.79
N ILE A 270 34.66 4.81 17.78
CA ILE A 270 34.42 3.92 18.93
C ILE A 270 35.24 4.40 20.13
N ALA A 271 36.53 4.65 19.93
CA ALA A 271 37.43 5.11 20.99
C ALA A 271 36.98 6.43 21.63
N LYS A 272 36.57 7.40 20.81
CA LYS A 272 36.09 8.72 21.28
C LYS A 272 34.72 8.63 21.97
N ALA A 273 33.80 7.84 21.43
CA ALA A 273 32.43 7.79 21.91
C ALA A 273 32.28 6.95 23.18
N TYR A 274 32.87 5.75 23.21
CA TYR A 274 32.74 4.81 24.33
C TYR A 274 33.87 4.92 25.35
N GLY A 275 34.94 5.67 25.06
CA GLY A 275 36.09 5.86 25.95
C GLY A 275 36.99 4.62 26.06
N MET A 276 36.92 3.70 25.10
CA MET A 276 37.69 2.46 25.07
C MET A 276 37.97 2.02 23.63
N SER A 277 39.05 1.27 23.39
CA SER A 277 39.36 0.78 22.04
C SER A 277 38.31 -0.21 21.51
N SER A 278 38.28 -0.39 20.20
CA SER A 278 37.47 -1.41 19.50
C SER A 278 37.59 -2.80 20.14
N ALA A 279 38.81 -3.25 20.42
CA ALA A 279 39.09 -4.53 21.07
C ALA A 279 38.63 -4.59 22.54
N GLN A 280 38.72 -3.47 23.27
CA GLN A 280 38.22 -3.39 24.65
C GLN A 280 36.69 -3.46 24.68
N LEU A 281 36.01 -2.78 23.75
CA LEU A 281 34.56 -2.87 23.59
C LEU A 281 34.14 -4.30 23.24
N GLU A 282 34.84 -4.95 22.32
CA GLU A 282 34.59 -6.35 21.95
C GLU A 282 34.66 -7.27 23.17
N GLN A 283 35.72 -7.15 23.96
CA GLN A 283 35.88 -7.95 25.17
C GLN A 283 34.79 -7.63 26.21
N ALA A 284 34.44 -6.35 26.38
CA ALA A 284 33.38 -5.95 27.32
C ALA A 284 32.02 -6.55 26.95
N VAL A 285 31.67 -6.61 25.66
CA VAL A 285 30.43 -7.23 25.18
C VAL A 285 30.48 -8.75 25.34
N LYS A 286 31.62 -9.41 25.11
CA LYS A 286 31.79 -10.85 25.35
C LYS A 286 31.66 -11.20 26.83
N ASP A 287 32.34 -10.46 27.71
CA ASP A 287 32.26 -10.66 29.16
C ASP A 287 30.83 -10.47 29.65
N TYR A 288 30.14 -9.46 29.09
CA TYR A 288 28.74 -9.22 29.36
C TYR A 288 27.85 -10.38 28.90
N PHE A 289 28.01 -10.88 27.66
CA PHE A 289 27.29 -12.05 27.17
C PHE A 289 27.43 -13.25 28.11
N HIS A 290 28.65 -13.56 28.55
CA HIS A 290 28.91 -14.65 29.49
C HIS A 290 28.33 -14.42 30.89
N SER A 291 28.03 -13.16 31.26
CA SER A 291 27.34 -12.84 32.51
C SER A 291 25.84 -13.15 32.49
N LEU A 292 25.22 -13.26 31.30
CA LEU A 292 23.79 -13.50 31.10
C LEU A 292 23.43 -14.99 31.30
N ARG A 293 23.56 -15.49 32.52
CA ARG A 293 23.30 -16.90 32.88
C ARG A 293 21.91 -17.41 32.46
N ALA A 294 20.92 -16.53 32.41
CA ALA A 294 19.57 -16.84 31.97
C ALA A 294 19.57 -17.37 30.51
N LEU A 295 20.33 -16.77 29.60
CA LEU A 295 20.41 -17.21 28.21
C LEU A 295 20.93 -18.64 28.09
N PHE A 296 21.99 -18.98 28.81
CA PHE A 296 22.55 -20.34 28.81
C PHE A 296 21.62 -21.35 29.47
N THR A 297 20.93 -20.97 30.54
CA THR A 297 19.93 -21.83 31.19
C THR A 297 18.76 -22.11 30.27
N ALA A 298 18.27 -21.09 29.55
CA ALA A 298 17.22 -21.22 28.54
C ALA A 298 17.66 -22.13 27.39
N LEU A 299 18.90 -21.96 26.92
CA LEU A 299 19.47 -22.78 25.87
C LEU A 299 19.56 -24.26 26.29
N ASP A 300 20.08 -24.53 27.49
CA ASP A 300 20.18 -25.89 28.02
C ASP A 300 18.81 -26.54 28.19
N ALA A 301 17.82 -25.79 28.70
CA ALA A 301 16.44 -26.25 28.81
C ALA A 301 15.83 -26.57 27.43
N SER A 302 16.11 -25.74 26.42
CA SER A 302 15.59 -25.93 25.06
C SER A 302 16.07 -27.21 24.38
N LYS A 303 17.17 -27.81 24.87
CA LYS A 303 17.75 -29.08 24.38
C LYS A 303 17.13 -30.30 25.05
N GLN A 304 16.33 -30.12 26.10
CA GLN A 304 15.68 -31.22 26.82
C GLN A 304 14.28 -31.50 26.25
N PRO A 305 13.97 -32.75 25.86
CA PRO A 305 12.67 -33.10 25.33
C PRO A 305 11.58 -33.00 26.42
N GLY A 306 10.45 -32.37 26.09
CA GLY A 306 9.27 -32.27 26.96
C GLY A 306 9.31 -31.16 28.01
N VAL A 307 10.38 -30.37 28.07
CA VAL A 307 10.44 -29.13 28.87
C VAL A 307 10.07 -27.99 27.94
N ALA A 308 8.94 -27.34 28.19
CA ALA A 308 8.66 -26.06 27.54
C ALA A 308 9.85 -25.14 27.84
N ALA A 309 10.48 -24.61 26.79
CA ALA A 309 11.47 -23.56 26.93
C ALA A 309 10.74 -22.30 27.40
N ASN A 310 10.36 -22.27 28.68
CA ASN A 310 10.17 -21.03 29.41
C ASN A 310 11.56 -20.41 29.46
N ALA A 311 11.90 -19.67 28.41
CA ALA A 311 13.20 -19.05 28.26
C ALA A 311 13.45 -18.25 29.54
N ALA A 312 14.52 -18.58 30.26
CA ALA A 312 14.88 -17.84 31.46
C ALA A 312 15.03 -16.37 31.09
N GLN A 313 14.29 -15.53 31.82
CA GLN A 313 14.11 -14.12 31.51
C GLN A 313 15.40 -13.35 31.77
N VAL A 314 15.73 -12.44 30.85
CA VAL A 314 16.86 -11.53 31.06
C VAL A 314 16.40 -10.23 31.71
N TYR A 315 15.31 -9.65 31.20
CA TYR A 315 14.67 -8.47 31.80
C TYR A 315 13.17 -8.65 31.94
N GLN A 316 12.63 -8.14 33.04
CA GLN A 316 11.22 -8.15 33.37
C GLN A 316 10.84 -6.84 34.05
N PHE A 317 9.77 -6.20 33.59
CA PHE A 317 9.25 -4.95 34.14
C PHE A 317 7.72 -4.90 33.99
N PRO A 318 7.01 -4.09 34.79
CA PRO A 318 5.55 -4.00 34.69
C PRO A 318 5.11 -3.50 33.31
N VAL A 319 3.96 -3.97 32.85
CA VAL A 319 3.41 -3.54 31.56
C VAL A 319 3.11 -2.04 31.57
N PRO A 320 3.51 -1.28 30.54
CA PRO A 320 3.30 0.18 30.52
C PRO A 320 1.84 0.59 30.32
N LEU A 321 1.03 -0.29 29.73
CA LEU A 321 -0.39 -0.07 29.44
C LEU A 321 -1.19 -1.32 29.82
N GLY A 322 -2.15 -1.18 30.74
CA GLY A 322 -3.11 -2.21 31.10
C GLY A 322 -4.36 -2.20 30.21
N PRO A 323 -5.21 -3.24 30.31
CA PRO A 323 -6.49 -3.29 29.58
C PRO A 323 -7.44 -2.12 29.90
N ASP A 324 -7.36 -1.58 31.12
CA ASP A 324 -8.23 -0.49 31.60
C ASP A 324 -7.71 0.91 31.21
N ASP A 325 -6.48 1.00 30.70
CA ASP A 325 -5.84 2.27 30.33
C ASP A 325 -6.18 2.71 28.89
N MET A 326 -7.01 1.93 28.19
CA MET A 326 -7.25 2.09 26.76
C MET A 326 -8.73 2.01 26.40
N VAL A 327 -9.12 2.87 25.46
CA VAL A 327 -10.44 2.80 24.82
C VAL A 327 -10.27 2.11 23.47
N ILE A 328 -10.88 0.95 23.32
CA ILE A 328 -11.01 0.25 22.05
C ILE A 328 -12.48 0.30 21.66
N SER A 329 -12.78 0.80 20.48
CA SER A 329 -14.14 0.78 19.92
C SER A 329 -14.23 -0.30 18.84
N SER A 330 -15.32 -1.06 18.83
CA SER A 330 -15.61 -2.07 17.81
C SER A 330 -16.82 -1.65 16.96
N LYS A 331 -16.78 -1.96 15.66
CA LYS A 331 -17.93 -1.86 14.75
C LYS A 331 -17.99 -3.11 13.85
N PRO A 332 -19.20 -3.57 13.48
CA PRO A 332 -19.35 -4.60 12.46
C PRO A 332 -18.75 -4.15 11.12
N LEU A 333 -18.04 -5.05 10.45
CA LEU A 333 -17.53 -4.85 9.09
C LEU A 333 -18.29 -5.77 8.12
N PRO A 334 -18.83 -5.28 6.99
CA PRO A 334 -19.43 -6.12 5.96
C PRO A 334 -18.43 -7.17 5.43
N ASP A 335 -18.92 -8.38 5.13
CA ASP A 335 -18.06 -9.46 4.61
C ASP A 335 -17.39 -9.08 3.28
N THR A 336 -18.09 -8.36 2.41
CA THR A 336 -17.55 -7.86 1.14
C THR A 336 -16.41 -6.87 1.34
N ASP A 337 -16.49 -5.99 2.34
CA ASP A 337 -15.41 -5.06 2.70
C ASP A 337 -14.21 -5.80 3.29
N ALA A 338 -14.44 -6.77 4.17
CA ALA A 338 -13.38 -7.60 4.73
C ALA A 338 -12.64 -8.40 3.65
N ARG A 339 -13.38 -8.94 2.68
CA ARG A 339 -12.81 -9.65 1.52
C ARG A 339 -12.05 -8.71 0.59
N ALA A 340 -12.51 -7.47 0.40
CA ALA A 340 -11.78 -6.48 -0.38
C ALA A 340 -10.45 -6.08 0.30
N LEU A 341 -10.43 -5.90 1.62
CA LEU A 341 -9.19 -5.67 2.39
C LEU A 341 -8.24 -6.87 2.33
N ALA A 342 -8.76 -8.08 2.47
CA ALA A 342 -7.97 -9.31 2.31
C ALA A 342 -7.38 -9.41 0.89
N ALA A 343 -8.14 -9.03 -0.13
CA ALA A 343 -7.67 -9.01 -1.51
C ALA A 343 -6.63 -7.90 -1.76
N GLU A 344 -6.76 -6.73 -1.13
CA GLU A 344 -5.75 -5.67 -1.16
C GLU A 344 -4.39 -6.16 -0.66
N VAL A 345 -4.37 -6.84 0.49
CA VAL A 345 -3.15 -7.45 1.01
C VAL A 345 -2.54 -8.42 -0.01
N LYS A 346 -3.35 -9.24 -0.67
CA LYS A 346 -2.87 -10.15 -1.73
C LYS A 346 -2.30 -9.40 -2.93
N VAL A 347 -2.88 -8.27 -3.35
CA VAL A 347 -2.36 -7.47 -4.49
C VAL A 347 -0.96 -6.93 -4.18
N ARG A 348 -0.71 -6.54 -2.93
CA ARG A 348 0.60 -6.03 -2.46
C ARG A 348 1.67 -7.12 -2.32
N ILE A 349 1.29 -8.39 -2.37
CA ILE A 349 2.22 -9.53 -2.31
C ILE A 349 2.43 -10.06 -3.75
N PRO A 350 3.64 -9.95 -4.33
CA PRO A 350 3.87 -10.31 -5.73
C PRO A 350 3.37 -11.70 -6.13
N GLU A 351 3.56 -12.70 -5.28
CA GLU A 351 3.17 -14.08 -5.54
C GLU A 351 1.66 -14.33 -5.42
N ARG A 352 0.91 -13.38 -4.84
CA ARG A 352 -0.54 -13.46 -4.63
C ARG A 352 -1.31 -12.45 -5.47
N ARG A 353 -0.62 -11.55 -6.17
CA ARG A 353 -1.23 -10.40 -6.84
C ARG A 353 -2.37 -10.75 -7.77
N GLU A 354 -2.17 -11.74 -8.65
CA GLU A 354 -3.20 -12.17 -9.61
C GLU A 354 -4.48 -12.66 -8.91
N LEU A 355 -4.35 -13.38 -7.80
CA LEU A 355 -5.49 -13.86 -7.02
C LEU A 355 -6.23 -12.69 -6.34
N GLY A 356 -5.49 -11.72 -5.81
CA GLY A 356 -6.06 -10.50 -5.24
C GLY A 356 -6.85 -9.70 -6.27
N LEU A 357 -6.26 -9.43 -7.43
CA LEU A 357 -6.92 -8.67 -8.50
C LEU A 357 -8.19 -9.33 -9.01
N LYS A 358 -8.18 -10.65 -9.18
CA LYS A 358 -9.37 -11.41 -9.59
C LYS A 358 -10.51 -11.28 -8.58
N GLU A 359 -10.19 -11.31 -7.29
CA GLU A 359 -11.18 -11.13 -6.23
C GLU A 359 -11.72 -9.70 -6.19
N LEU A 360 -10.85 -8.68 -6.31
CA LEU A 360 -11.25 -7.28 -6.36
C LEU A 360 -12.15 -6.99 -7.57
N GLN A 361 -11.80 -7.47 -8.76
CA GLN A 361 -12.61 -7.32 -9.97
C GLN A 361 -14.00 -7.96 -9.80
N ALA A 362 -14.08 -9.12 -9.14
CA ALA A 362 -15.35 -9.76 -8.85
C ALA A 362 -16.20 -8.95 -7.85
N LEU A 363 -15.58 -8.34 -6.84
CA LEU A 363 -16.26 -7.49 -5.85
C LEU A 363 -16.69 -6.15 -6.45
N ALA A 364 -15.89 -5.55 -7.32
CA ALA A 364 -16.21 -4.34 -8.07
C ALA A 364 -17.34 -4.56 -9.09
N ALA A 365 -17.46 -5.76 -9.66
CA ALA A 365 -18.53 -6.08 -10.61
C ALA A 365 -19.84 -6.57 -9.94
N ALA A 366 -19.84 -6.86 -8.64
CA ALA A 366 -21.01 -7.39 -7.94
C ALA A 366 -22.13 -6.33 -7.85
N GLY A 367 -23.39 -6.70 -8.08
CA GLY A 367 -24.52 -5.78 -7.88
C GLY A 367 -24.65 -5.32 -6.42
N PRO A 368 -25.36 -4.21 -6.12
CA PRO A 368 -25.54 -3.77 -4.74
C PRO A 368 -26.21 -4.87 -3.91
N GLU A 369 -25.51 -5.39 -2.90
CA GLU A 369 -26.10 -6.34 -1.97
C GLU A 369 -27.19 -5.65 -1.14
N SER A 370 -28.38 -6.24 -1.13
CA SER A 370 -29.51 -5.77 -0.34
C SER A 370 -29.26 -5.99 1.16
N HIS A 371 -28.67 -5.02 1.84
CA HIS A 371 -28.76 -4.95 3.30
C HIS A 371 -30.15 -4.43 3.72
N PRO A 372 -30.76 -4.96 4.81
CA PRO A 372 -32.06 -4.50 5.26
C PRO A 372 -31.91 -3.11 5.89
N ALA A 373 -32.26 -2.07 5.13
CA ALA A 373 -32.41 -0.73 5.69
C ALA A 373 -33.48 -0.73 6.81
N PRO A 374 -33.30 0.05 7.89
CA PRO A 374 -34.40 0.29 8.83
C PRO A 374 -35.55 0.93 8.06
N LYS A 375 -36.74 0.33 8.15
CA LYS A 375 -37.96 0.76 7.46
C LYS A 375 -38.21 2.26 7.68
N ARG A 376 -37.81 3.09 6.71
CA ARG A 376 -38.37 4.43 6.53
C ARG A 376 -39.51 4.30 5.53
N SER A 377 -40.65 4.82 5.95
CA SER A 377 -41.91 4.87 5.22
C SER A 377 -41.69 5.45 3.82
N ALA A 378 -42.06 4.67 2.82
CA ALA A 378 -42.16 5.12 1.45
C ALA A 378 -43.36 6.05 1.32
N GLU A 379 -43.10 7.33 1.12
CA GLU A 379 -43.94 8.24 0.33
C GLU A 379 -43.15 9.54 0.10
N GLU A 380 -43.26 10.07 -1.13
CA GLU A 380 -42.74 11.36 -1.62
C GLU A 380 -41.27 11.43 -2.06
N ASN A 381 -41.01 11.05 -3.32
CA ASN A 381 -40.87 12.02 -4.42
C ASN A 381 -40.34 11.33 -5.69
N ALA A 382 -41.26 11.06 -6.62
CA ALA A 382 -40.94 10.71 -7.99
C ALA A 382 -40.98 11.98 -8.85
N SER A 383 -39.84 12.65 -9.00
CA SER A 383 -39.54 13.47 -10.19
C SER A 383 -38.09 13.93 -10.15
N GLU A 384 -37.20 13.23 -10.84
CA GLU A 384 -36.13 13.84 -11.64
C GLU A 384 -35.50 12.77 -12.54
N SER A 385 -35.63 12.97 -13.85
CA SER A 385 -35.06 12.14 -14.91
C SER A 385 -33.91 12.92 -15.54
N ASN A 386 -32.82 12.19 -15.76
CA ASN A 386 -31.67 12.50 -16.62
C ASN A 386 -30.57 13.42 -16.06
N SER A 387 -29.85 12.91 -15.09
CA SER A 387 -28.38 12.86 -15.16
C SER A 387 -27.97 11.40 -15.04
N ALA A 388 -27.11 10.90 -15.92
CA ALA A 388 -26.44 9.62 -15.72
C ALA A 388 -25.49 9.77 -14.52
N ILE A 389 -26.04 9.74 -13.32
CA ILE A 389 -25.29 9.60 -12.07
C ILE A 389 -24.69 8.21 -12.17
N ALA A 390 -23.37 8.10 -12.16
CA ALA A 390 -22.70 6.83 -11.98
C ALA A 390 -23.28 6.19 -10.72
N THR A 391 -24.17 5.20 -10.88
CA THR A 391 -24.62 4.38 -9.76
C THR A 391 -23.45 3.44 -9.52
N GLY A 392 -22.53 3.87 -8.63
CA GLY A 392 -21.45 3.01 -8.17
C GLY A 392 -22.04 1.64 -7.86
N THR A 393 -21.56 0.63 -8.57
CA THR A 393 -22.01 -0.77 -8.44
C THR A 393 -20.80 -1.52 -7.91
N GLY A 394 -20.98 -2.49 -7.03
CA GLY A 394 -19.87 -3.22 -6.43
C GLY A 394 -19.43 -2.67 -5.08
N ASN A 395 -18.18 -2.98 -4.74
CA ASN A 395 -17.57 -2.66 -3.47
C ASN A 395 -16.61 -1.47 -3.58
N GLU A 396 -16.74 -0.51 -2.65
CA GLU A 396 -15.93 0.72 -2.68
C GLU A 396 -14.44 0.46 -2.46
N ILE A 397 -14.10 -0.39 -1.49
CA ILE A 397 -12.73 -0.80 -1.21
C ILE A 397 -12.15 -1.52 -2.43
N ALA A 398 -12.94 -2.35 -3.11
CA ALA A 398 -12.47 -3.02 -4.33
C ALA A 398 -12.08 -2.01 -5.42
N HIS A 399 -12.93 -1.02 -5.69
CA HIS A 399 -12.64 0.03 -6.68
C HIS A 399 -11.42 0.88 -6.29
N ARG A 400 -11.30 1.32 -5.03
CA ARG A 400 -10.14 2.15 -4.63
C ARG A 400 -8.82 1.39 -4.71
N VAL A 401 -8.82 0.08 -4.46
CA VAL A 401 -7.62 -0.76 -4.52
C VAL A 401 -7.24 -1.07 -5.97
N LEU A 402 -8.23 -1.33 -6.84
CA LEU A 402 -7.98 -1.44 -8.28
C LEU A 402 -7.41 -0.14 -8.85
N ALA A 403 -7.94 1.01 -8.44
CA ALA A 403 -7.37 2.30 -8.80
C ALA A 403 -5.92 2.47 -8.35
N TRP A 404 -5.61 2.11 -7.11
CA TRP A 404 -4.23 2.14 -6.61
C TRP A 404 -3.31 1.26 -7.47
N ASP A 405 -3.72 0.03 -7.77
CA ASP A 405 -2.94 -0.88 -8.60
C ASP A 405 -2.71 -0.34 -10.02
N HIS A 406 -3.75 0.23 -10.64
CA HIS A 406 -3.64 0.91 -11.94
C HIS A 406 -2.68 2.12 -11.90
N ILE A 407 -2.70 2.92 -10.82
CA ILE A 407 -1.75 4.03 -10.61
C ILE A 407 -0.31 3.51 -10.59
N GLN A 408 -0.05 2.40 -9.87
CA GLN A 408 1.29 1.79 -9.80
C GLN A 408 1.80 1.35 -11.18
N HIS A 409 0.91 0.97 -12.09
CA HIS A 409 1.23 0.48 -13.44
C HIS A 409 1.12 1.56 -14.53
N ALA A 410 0.89 2.83 -14.14
CA ALA A 410 0.68 3.96 -15.06
C ALA A 410 -0.54 3.78 -16.01
N GLU A 411 -1.54 3.00 -15.59
CA GLU A 411 -2.81 2.76 -16.26
C GLU A 411 -3.82 3.86 -15.82
N PHE A 412 -3.52 5.10 -16.19
CA PHE A 412 -4.15 6.28 -15.59
C PHE A 412 -5.63 6.47 -15.96
N ASP A 413 -6.05 6.00 -17.13
CA ASP A 413 -7.45 6.11 -17.55
C ASP A 413 -8.31 5.13 -16.74
N GLU A 414 -7.87 3.89 -16.62
CA GLU A 414 -8.48 2.85 -15.79
C GLU A 414 -8.53 3.28 -14.31
N ALA A 415 -7.43 3.82 -13.78
CA ALA A 415 -7.40 4.36 -12.41
C ALA A 415 -8.45 5.47 -12.19
N ALA A 416 -8.63 6.36 -13.16
CA ALA A 416 -9.62 7.45 -13.07
C ALA A 416 -11.06 6.91 -13.06
N GLU A 417 -11.34 5.88 -13.87
CA GLU A 417 -12.62 5.19 -13.90
C GLU A 417 -12.94 4.53 -12.55
N GLU A 418 -11.98 3.77 -12.02
CA GLU A 418 -12.10 3.08 -10.73
C GLU A 418 -12.31 4.07 -9.56
N LEU A 419 -11.57 5.17 -9.49
CA LEU A 419 -11.76 6.19 -8.44
C LEU A 419 -13.12 6.88 -8.55
N ARG A 420 -13.65 7.06 -9.76
CA ARG A 420 -14.99 7.62 -9.94
C ARG A 420 -16.07 6.65 -9.45
N ASN A 421 -15.91 5.36 -9.71
CA ASN A 421 -16.81 4.32 -9.19
C ASN A 421 -16.77 4.25 -7.66
N ALA A 422 -15.57 4.27 -7.07
CA ALA A 422 -15.40 4.33 -5.62
C ALA A 422 -16.08 5.58 -5.02
N ALA A 423 -15.86 6.75 -5.63
CA ALA A 423 -16.43 8.02 -5.17
C ALA A 423 -17.96 8.04 -5.23
N ALA A 424 -18.55 7.40 -6.23
CA ALA A 424 -20.00 7.25 -6.36
C ALA A 424 -20.61 6.39 -5.24
N LEU A 425 -19.82 5.49 -4.64
CA LEU A 425 -20.23 4.68 -3.49
C LEU A 425 -19.99 5.42 -2.16
N ASN A 426 -18.81 6.04 -1.98
CA ASN A 426 -18.46 6.77 -0.75
C ASN A 426 -17.50 7.95 -1.00
N GLN A 427 -18.03 9.13 -1.31
CA GLN A 427 -17.22 10.36 -1.51
C GLN A 427 -16.45 10.88 -0.28
N HIS A 428 -16.68 10.30 0.91
CA HIS A 428 -16.03 10.74 2.15
C HIS A 428 -14.84 9.87 2.54
N ASP A 429 -14.54 8.82 1.78
CA ASP A 429 -13.35 8.02 2.04
C ASP A 429 -12.08 8.82 1.76
N MET A 430 -11.16 8.81 2.72
CA MET A 430 -9.91 9.55 2.64
C MET A 430 -8.96 8.97 1.59
N TRP A 431 -8.98 7.64 1.38
CA TRP A 431 -8.14 6.96 0.41
C TRP A 431 -8.49 7.37 -1.01
N ILE A 432 -9.77 7.60 -1.29
CA ILE A 432 -10.19 8.09 -2.60
C ILE A 432 -9.61 9.48 -2.86
N ARG A 433 -9.71 10.41 -1.89
CA ARG A 433 -9.14 11.77 -2.02
C ARG A 433 -7.62 11.74 -2.20
N TYR A 434 -6.95 10.87 -1.44
CA TYR A 434 -5.53 10.66 -1.53
C TYR A 434 -5.12 10.11 -2.91
N TYR A 435 -5.74 9.01 -3.37
CA TYR A 435 -5.44 8.41 -4.67
C TYR A 435 -5.80 9.31 -5.86
N LEU A 436 -6.82 10.17 -5.73
CA LEU A 436 -7.10 11.20 -6.73
C LEU A 436 -5.98 12.23 -6.85
N SER A 437 -5.41 12.63 -5.71
CA SER A 437 -4.27 13.54 -5.65
C SER A 437 -3.01 12.87 -6.22
N LEU A 438 -2.77 11.61 -5.85
CA LEU A 438 -1.67 10.79 -6.35
C LEU A 438 -1.77 10.56 -7.87
N LEU A 439 -2.95 10.23 -8.39
CA LEU A 439 -3.20 10.05 -9.81
C LEU A 439 -2.82 11.30 -10.61
N LYS A 440 -3.29 12.48 -10.17
CA LYS A 440 -2.95 13.76 -10.81
C LYS A 440 -1.44 14.01 -10.82
N TYR A 441 -0.78 13.76 -9.70
CA TYR A 441 0.67 13.89 -9.59
C TYR A 441 1.40 12.94 -10.55
N ARG A 442 1.02 11.65 -10.61
CA ARG A 442 1.66 10.65 -11.50
C ARG A 442 1.41 10.93 -13.00
N ILE A 443 0.23 11.43 -13.37
CA ILE A 443 -0.06 11.89 -14.74
C ILE A 443 0.85 13.07 -15.11
N ALA A 444 0.96 14.06 -14.24
CA ALA A 444 1.80 15.23 -14.45
C ALA A 444 3.29 14.84 -14.59
N GLN A 445 3.77 13.97 -13.70
CA GLN A 445 5.14 13.46 -13.70
C GLN A 445 5.46 12.67 -14.98
N SER A 446 4.57 11.76 -15.40
CA SER A 446 4.79 10.91 -16.58
C SER A 446 4.70 11.67 -17.91
N LYS A 447 3.81 12.68 -18.00
CA LYS A 447 3.62 13.48 -19.21
C LYS A 447 4.48 14.75 -19.25
N HIS A 448 5.21 15.04 -18.17
CA HIS A 448 5.94 16.30 -17.97
C HIS A 448 5.03 17.53 -18.16
N LEU A 449 3.82 17.49 -17.58
CA LEU A 449 2.80 18.55 -17.67
C LEU A 449 2.55 19.18 -16.30
N GLU A 450 1.96 20.38 -16.29
CA GLU A 450 1.45 21.00 -15.06
C GLU A 450 0.31 20.17 -14.45
N ILE A 451 0.26 20.12 -13.12
CA ILE A 451 -0.79 19.40 -12.37
C ILE A 451 -2.15 20.07 -12.60
N GLN A 452 -3.07 19.32 -13.20
CA GLN A 452 -4.44 19.78 -13.41
C GLN A 452 -5.26 19.76 -12.12
N GLY A 453 -6.08 20.79 -11.90
CA GLY A 453 -6.96 20.86 -10.73
C GLY A 453 -6.22 21.00 -9.41
N LEU A 454 -5.17 21.83 -9.38
CA LEU A 454 -4.27 22.01 -8.24
C LEU A 454 -4.96 22.49 -6.96
N ALA A 455 -5.92 23.43 -7.07
CA ALA A 455 -6.69 23.93 -5.93
C ALA A 455 -7.46 22.79 -5.23
N ASN A 456 -8.07 21.94 -6.04
CA ASN A 456 -8.80 20.76 -5.58
C ASN A 456 -7.88 19.74 -4.91
N MET A 457 -6.72 19.45 -5.52
CA MET A 457 -5.72 18.56 -4.94
C MET A 457 -5.25 19.06 -3.56
N MET A 458 -4.97 20.37 -3.43
CA MET A 458 -4.59 20.94 -2.13
C MET A 458 -5.71 20.85 -1.09
N GLN A 459 -6.98 20.95 -1.50
CA GLN A 459 -8.12 20.81 -0.60
C GLN A 459 -8.31 19.35 -0.16
N ASP A 460 -8.20 18.41 -1.09
CA ASP A 460 -8.28 16.98 -0.80
C ASP A 460 -7.17 16.52 0.14
N LEU A 461 -5.92 16.92 -0.10
CA LEU A 461 -4.80 16.59 0.77
C LEU A 461 -4.95 17.18 2.17
N ARG A 462 -5.50 18.38 2.30
CA ARG A 462 -5.83 18.93 3.64
C ARG A 462 -6.91 18.11 4.34
N ALA A 463 -7.96 17.68 3.62
CA ALA A 463 -8.98 16.82 4.19
C ALA A 463 -8.42 15.46 4.61
N VAL A 464 -7.46 14.91 3.86
CA VAL A 464 -6.72 13.70 4.23
C VAL A 464 -5.92 13.93 5.52
N LEU A 465 -5.19 15.03 5.63
CA LEU A 465 -4.41 15.38 6.83
C LEU A 465 -5.29 15.75 8.04
N ASP A 466 -6.50 16.26 7.82
CA ASP A 466 -7.49 16.44 8.90
C ASP A 466 -7.98 15.07 9.45
N TRP A 467 -8.00 14.03 8.61
CA TRP A 467 -8.39 12.67 9.00
C TRP A 467 -7.22 11.87 9.59
N TYR A 468 -6.03 11.95 9.00
CA TYR A 468 -4.79 11.33 9.48
C TYR A 468 -3.64 12.34 9.49
N PRO A 469 -3.47 13.10 10.59
CA PRO A 469 -2.49 14.20 10.68
C PRO A 469 -1.03 13.79 10.57
N GLU A 470 -0.72 12.51 10.75
CA GLU A 470 0.65 12.01 10.59
C GLU A 470 0.93 11.51 9.17
N PHE A 471 0.03 11.65 8.18
CA PHE A 471 0.25 11.06 6.85
C PHE A 471 1.37 11.79 6.08
N ALA A 472 2.60 11.29 6.20
CA ALA A 472 3.78 11.98 5.66
C ALA A 472 3.73 12.15 4.14
N ASP A 473 3.21 11.15 3.41
CA ASP A 473 3.12 11.24 1.94
C ASP A 473 2.07 12.26 1.49
N ALA A 474 1.01 12.47 2.28
CA ALA A 474 0.04 13.54 2.00
C ALA A 474 0.64 14.94 2.22
N ASP A 475 1.52 15.10 3.22
CA ASP A 475 2.29 16.33 3.43
C ASP A 475 3.30 16.57 2.29
N ASP A 476 4.00 15.53 1.82
CA ASP A 476 4.90 15.58 0.65
C ASP A 476 4.15 16.03 -0.60
N LEU A 477 3.05 15.36 -0.95
CA LEU A 477 2.22 15.71 -2.10
C LEU A 477 1.64 17.12 -1.99
N LEU A 478 1.34 17.59 -0.77
CA LEU A 478 0.90 18.95 -0.51
C LEU A 478 2.04 19.96 -0.70
N GLY A 479 3.27 19.57 -0.36
CA GLY A 479 4.51 20.29 -0.66
C GLY A 479 4.67 20.49 -2.16
N VAL A 480 4.61 19.41 -2.94
CA VAL A 480 4.63 19.44 -4.41
C VAL A 480 3.53 20.35 -4.97
N ALA A 481 2.29 20.17 -4.52
CA ALA A 481 1.17 20.97 -5.01
C ALA A 481 1.33 22.47 -4.69
N ARG A 482 1.85 22.82 -3.51
CA ARG A 482 2.12 24.22 -3.14
C ARG A 482 3.28 24.81 -3.93
N MET A 483 4.26 23.99 -4.30
CA MET A 483 5.40 24.41 -5.12
C MET A 483 4.94 24.79 -6.53
N GLU A 484 4.14 23.93 -7.16
CA GLU A 484 3.49 24.21 -8.47
C GLU A 484 2.58 25.44 -8.40
N GLY A 485 1.91 25.66 -7.27
CA GLY A 485 1.07 26.84 -7.03
C GLY A 485 1.83 28.16 -6.80
N GLY A 486 3.17 28.14 -6.89
CA GLY A 486 4.03 29.32 -6.73
C GLY A 486 4.31 29.72 -5.28
N GLY A 487 4.10 28.81 -4.31
CA GLY A 487 4.27 29.06 -2.88
C GLY A 487 5.45 28.31 -2.25
N PRO A 488 6.73 28.66 -2.52
CA PRO A 488 7.89 27.89 -2.05
C PRO A 488 8.01 27.84 -0.52
N VAL A 489 7.57 28.88 0.19
CA VAL A 489 7.57 28.89 1.67
C VAL A 489 6.56 27.89 2.23
N ALA A 490 5.36 27.85 1.67
CA ALA A 490 4.31 26.93 2.10
C ALA A 490 4.63 25.48 1.69
N ALA A 491 5.27 25.29 0.54
CA ALA A 491 5.80 24.00 0.10
C ALA A 491 6.85 23.47 1.09
N MET A 492 7.85 24.30 1.40
CA MET A 492 8.90 23.96 2.36
C MET A 492 8.36 23.61 3.75
N GLN A 493 7.27 24.24 4.20
CA GLN A 493 6.64 23.90 5.47
C GLN A 493 5.99 22.51 5.47
N ALA A 494 5.29 22.15 4.39
CA ALA A 494 4.68 20.83 4.24
C ALA A 494 5.77 19.74 4.13
N GLU A 495 6.79 20.00 3.31
CA GLU A 495 7.92 19.09 3.12
C GLU A 495 8.69 18.82 4.42
N ARG A 496 8.89 19.85 5.25
CA ARG A 496 9.51 19.68 6.57
C ARG A 496 8.64 18.87 7.52
N ALA A 497 7.31 18.94 7.40
CA ALA A 497 6.41 18.09 8.19
C ALA A 497 6.56 16.62 7.77
N ALA A 498 6.59 16.33 6.47
CA ALA A 498 6.85 14.98 5.95
C ALA A 498 8.19 14.41 6.46
N ILE A 499 9.28 15.19 6.39
CA ILE A 499 10.61 14.78 6.90
C ILE A 499 10.61 14.58 8.42
N GLN A 500 9.85 15.37 9.18
CA GLN A 500 9.74 15.19 10.63
C GLN A 500 9.04 13.88 11.00
N LEU A 501 8.04 13.48 10.20
CA LEU A 501 7.26 12.27 10.38
C LEU A 501 7.98 11.01 9.88
N SER A 502 8.80 11.14 8.82
CA SER A 502 9.61 10.05 8.26
C SER A 502 11.02 10.53 7.87
N PRO A 503 11.95 10.63 8.83
CA PRO A 503 13.26 11.26 8.64
C PRO A 503 14.23 10.44 7.78
N ARG A 504 13.91 9.18 7.50
CA ARG A 504 14.71 8.30 6.64
C ARG A 504 14.25 8.26 5.19
N ASN A 505 13.11 8.86 4.85
CA ASN A 505 12.63 8.87 3.48
C ASN A 505 13.41 9.92 2.66
N GLU A 506 14.28 9.45 1.77
CA GLU A 506 15.14 10.28 0.95
C GLU A 506 14.39 11.03 -0.16
N HIS A 507 13.19 10.59 -0.55
CA HIS A 507 12.35 11.31 -1.51
C HIS A 507 11.92 12.67 -0.97
N TYR A 508 11.54 12.75 0.31
CA TYR A 508 11.15 14.02 0.94
C TYR A 508 12.32 14.99 1.01
N VAL A 509 13.52 14.47 1.30
CA VAL A 509 14.76 15.27 1.27
C VAL A 509 15.07 15.78 -0.14
N LEU A 510 14.78 14.98 -1.18
CA LEU A 510 14.95 15.38 -2.57
C LEU A 510 13.97 16.49 -2.96
N HIS A 511 12.67 16.35 -2.67
CA HIS A 511 11.68 17.39 -2.92
C HIS A 511 12.00 18.69 -2.16
N LEU A 512 12.50 18.60 -0.92
CA LEU A 512 12.98 19.78 -0.19
C LEU A 512 14.14 20.48 -0.92
N ALA A 513 15.07 19.71 -1.49
CA ALA A 513 16.16 20.27 -2.29
C ALA A 513 15.63 20.96 -3.55
N GLU A 514 14.62 20.39 -4.22
CA GLU A 514 13.96 20.99 -5.37
C GLU A 514 13.25 22.31 -5.03
N ILE A 515 12.57 22.36 -3.89
CA ILE A 515 11.96 23.60 -3.38
C ILE A 515 13.03 24.67 -3.13
N TYR A 516 14.20 24.30 -2.57
CA TYR A 516 15.30 25.24 -2.40
C TYR A 516 15.87 25.73 -3.74
N LEU A 517 15.98 24.86 -4.75
CA LEU A 517 16.42 25.25 -6.10
C LEU A 517 15.47 26.27 -6.71
N ALA A 518 14.16 26.00 -6.68
CA ALA A 518 13.17 26.91 -7.22
C ALA A 518 13.11 28.24 -6.45
N GLY A 519 13.36 28.20 -5.14
CA GLY A 519 13.55 29.38 -4.29
C GLY A 519 14.92 30.07 -4.44
N LYS A 520 15.81 29.61 -5.32
CA LYS A 520 17.18 30.09 -5.53
C LYS A 520 18.07 30.06 -4.28
N ASN A 521 17.75 29.19 -3.31
CA ASN A 521 18.56 28.96 -2.13
C ASN A 521 19.62 27.87 -2.42
N TRP A 522 20.63 28.24 -3.21
CA TRP A 522 21.62 27.30 -3.74
C TRP A 522 22.43 26.59 -2.67
N GLU A 523 22.79 27.28 -1.59
CA GLU A 523 23.60 26.71 -0.51
C GLU A 523 22.85 25.57 0.20
N ALA A 524 21.58 25.80 0.55
CA ALA A 524 20.76 24.77 1.19
C ALA A 524 20.47 23.59 0.24
N ALA A 525 20.18 23.88 -1.04
CA ALA A 525 19.98 22.83 -2.04
C ALA A 525 21.24 21.97 -2.22
N LYS A 526 22.42 22.58 -2.38
CA LYS A 526 23.69 21.87 -2.52
C LYS A 526 23.97 20.96 -1.32
N ALA A 527 23.75 21.44 -0.11
CA ALA A 527 23.98 20.65 1.10
C ALA A 527 23.15 19.35 1.11
N LEU A 528 21.86 19.42 0.73
CA LEU A 528 21.00 18.24 0.66
C LEU A 528 21.39 17.32 -0.52
N LEU A 529 21.64 17.87 -1.70
CA LEU A 529 21.96 17.08 -2.88
C LEU A 529 23.33 16.39 -2.78
N GLU A 530 24.32 17.01 -2.13
CA GLU A 530 25.62 16.39 -1.87
C GLU A 530 25.48 15.15 -0.98
N ARG A 531 24.58 15.20 0.02
CA ARG A 531 24.22 14.04 0.83
C ARG A 531 23.52 12.97 -0.02
N LEU A 532 22.50 13.35 -0.79
CA LEU A 532 21.71 12.42 -1.62
C LEU A 532 22.54 11.78 -2.74
N LYS A 533 23.61 12.43 -3.23
CA LYS A 533 24.55 11.86 -4.20
C LYS A 533 25.23 10.57 -3.69
N ALA A 534 25.33 10.41 -2.37
CA ALA A 534 25.91 9.26 -1.69
C ALA A 534 24.85 8.22 -1.25
N SER A 535 23.58 8.43 -1.60
CA SER A 535 22.47 7.51 -1.30
C SER A 535 22.73 6.11 -1.89
N GLY A 536 22.21 5.09 -1.19
CA GLY A 536 22.12 3.72 -1.69
C GLY A 536 21.09 3.55 -2.82
N ASN A 537 20.09 4.44 -2.91
CA ASN A 537 19.11 4.48 -3.98
C ASN A 537 19.73 5.10 -5.24
N THR A 538 19.89 4.27 -6.28
CA THR A 538 20.60 4.67 -7.50
C THR A 538 19.88 5.78 -8.27
N GLN A 539 18.55 5.81 -8.21
CA GLN A 539 17.70 6.80 -8.88
C GLN A 539 17.83 8.16 -8.18
N ILE A 540 17.69 8.19 -6.86
CA ILE A 540 17.87 9.43 -6.06
C ILE A 540 19.28 9.97 -6.25
N ALA A 541 20.30 9.11 -6.16
CA ALA A 541 21.69 9.52 -6.35
C ALA A 541 21.96 10.06 -7.77
N ALA A 542 21.30 9.52 -8.80
CA ALA A 542 21.40 10.04 -10.17
C ALA A 542 20.75 11.42 -10.30
N ILE A 543 19.52 11.58 -9.80
CA ILE A 543 18.79 12.87 -9.81
C ILE A 543 19.60 13.94 -9.06
N ALA A 544 20.18 13.58 -7.90
CA ALA A 544 20.98 14.51 -7.12
C ALA A 544 22.23 15.00 -7.88
N ARG A 545 22.93 14.11 -8.60
CA ARG A 545 24.08 14.49 -9.45
C ARG A 545 23.66 15.41 -10.59
N GLU A 546 22.53 15.13 -11.23
CA GLU A 546 22.00 15.97 -12.30
C GLU A 546 21.73 17.39 -11.80
N LYS A 547 20.98 17.53 -10.70
CA LYS A 547 20.63 18.83 -10.12
C LYS A 547 21.87 19.61 -9.65
N LEU A 548 22.88 18.96 -9.07
CA LEU A 548 24.15 19.63 -8.74
C LEU A 548 24.86 20.20 -9.99
N GLY A 549 24.78 19.48 -11.11
CA GLY A 549 25.23 19.97 -12.41
C GLY A 549 24.45 21.19 -12.89
N GLN A 550 23.12 21.19 -12.74
CA GLN A 550 22.26 22.32 -13.07
C GLN A 550 22.63 23.58 -12.28
N ILE A 551 22.80 23.49 -10.95
CA ILE A 551 23.23 24.63 -10.12
C ILE A 551 24.55 25.21 -10.61
N SER A 552 25.52 24.35 -10.93
CA SER A 552 26.83 24.77 -11.41
C SER A 552 26.74 25.51 -12.76
N ASN A 553 25.85 25.07 -13.64
CA ASN A 553 25.60 25.71 -14.93
C ASN A 553 24.85 27.05 -14.79
N GLU A 554 23.82 27.11 -13.95
CA GLU A 554 23.06 28.35 -13.69
C GLU A 554 23.95 29.43 -13.04
N GLN A 555 24.81 29.04 -12.09
CA GLN A 555 25.77 29.97 -11.48
C GLN A 555 26.84 30.46 -12.47
N LYS A 556 27.26 29.61 -13.42
CA LYS A 556 28.33 29.93 -14.37
C LYS A 556 27.85 30.70 -15.59
N TYR A 557 26.64 30.43 -16.07
CA TYR A 557 26.13 30.96 -17.34
C TYR A 557 24.86 31.80 -17.21
N GLY A 558 24.27 31.91 -16.02
CA GLY A 558 23.06 32.73 -15.77
C GLY A 558 21.81 32.28 -16.53
N MET A 559 21.85 31.12 -17.19
CA MET A 559 20.75 30.55 -17.95
C MET A 559 20.01 29.56 -17.06
N SER A 560 18.82 29.93 -16.60
CA SER A 560 17.91 28.97 -15.98
C SER A 560 17.27 28.13 -17.05
N SER A 561 17.36 26.80 -16.94
CA SER A 561 16.56 25.90 -17.76
C SER A 561 15.14 25.87 -17.21
N ALA A 562 14.41 26.97 -17.35
CA ALA A 562 13.01 27.05 -16.94
C ALA A 562 12.13 26.49 -18.07
N THR A 563 11.61 25.29 -17.88
CA THR A 563 10.24 24.98 -18.33
C THR A 563 9.32 25.85 -17.48
N GLY A 564 8.73 26.86 -18.10
CA GLY A 564 8.06 27.95 -17.40
C GLY A 564 6.79 27.53 -16.67
N SER A 565 6.67 27.93 -15.41
CA SER A 565 5.40 28.04 -14.71
C SER A 565 4.79 29.40 -15.02
N GLY A 566 3.78 29.40 -15.90
CA GLY A 566 2.90 30.54 -16.05
C GLY A 566 1.97 30.58 -14.84
N ALA A 567 1.97 31.69 -14.09
CA ALA A 567 1.04 31.89 -12.99
C ALA A 567 -0.41 31.73 -13.48
N ALA A 568 -1.01 30.58 -13.21
CA ALA A 568 -2.41 30.33 -13.53
C ALA A 568 -3.30 31.08 -12.53
N ASN A 569 -4.18 31.93 -13.05
CA ASN A 569 -5.22 32.57 -12.24
C ASN A 569 -6.10 31.51 -11.57
N LEU A 570 -6.13 31.52 -10.24
CA LEU A 570 -7.04 30.72 -9.41
C LEU A 570 -8.49 31.17 -9.64
N ALA A 571 -9.13 30.65 -10.68
CA ALA A 571 -10.58 30.68 -10.81
C ALA A 571 -11.20 29.59 -9.92
N THR A 572 -12.40 29.83 -9.41
CA THR A 572 -13.20 28.85 -8.65
C THR A 572 -13.38 27.58 -9.48
N GLN A 573 -12.68 26.51 -9.10
CA GLN A 573 -12.74 25.21 -9.75
C GLN A 573 -13.80 24.33 -9.08
N LYS A 574 -14.53 23.57 -9.89
CA LYS A 574 -15.49 22.53 -9.46
C LYS A 574 -14.78 21.44 -8.68
N SER A 575 -15.49 20.71 -7.81
CA SER A 575 -14.90 19.64 -7.00
C SER A 575 -14.16 18.61 -7.87
N PRO A 576 -13.06 17.99 -7.40
CA PRO A 576 -12.32 16.99 -8.17
C PRO A 576 -13.20 15.79 -8.57
N PHE A 577 -14.20 15.45 -7.76
CA PHE A 577 -15.19 14.43 -8.10
C PHE A 577 -16.08 14.84 -9.28
N GLU A 578 -16.51 16.11 -9.32
CA GLU A 578 -17.28 16.66 -10.44
C GLU A 578 -16.42 16.79 -11.70
N ALA A 579 -15.16 17.21 -11.53
CA ALA A 579 -14.20 17.31 -12.62
C ALA A 579 -13.97 15.94 -13.27
N LEU A 580 -13.80 14.86 -12.51
CA LEU A 580 -13.65 13.50 -13.07
C LEU A 580 -14.92 12.99 -13.75
N VAL A 581 -16.10 13.29 -13.20
CA VAL A 581 -17.37 12.93 -13.83
C VAL A 581 -17.52 13.67 -15.16
N GLU A 582 -17.11 14.93 -15.24
CA GLU A 582 -17.17 15.74 -16.45
C GLU A 582 -16.10 15.34 -17.47
N ASP A 583 -14.85 15.10 -17.05
CA ASP A 583 -13.74 14.63 -17.90
C ASP A 583 -14.05 13.25 -18.48
N ALA A 584 -14.67 12.38 -17.70
CA ALA A 584 -15.16 11.09 -18.15
C ALA A 584 -16.39 11.21 -19.05
N ALA A 585 -17.29 12.16 -18.79
CA ALA A 585 -18.39 12.46 -19.69
C ALA A 585 -17.88 13.06 -21.02
N GLU A 586 -16.79 13.83 -21.00
CA GLU A 586 -16.13 14.37 -22.20
C GLU A 586 -15.38 13.28 -22.97
N ARG A 587 -14.69 12.35 -22.28
CA ARG A 587 -14.07 11.16 -22.91
C ARG A 587 -15.12 10.18 -23.43
N ALA A 588 -16.22 9.96 -22.72
CA ALA A 588 -17.36 9.18 -23.18
C ALA A 588 -18.10 9.89 -24.33
N ALA A 589 -18.16 11.24 -24.33
CA ALA A 589 -18.67 12.04 -25.45
C ALA A 589 -17.71 12.02 -26.66
N ALA A 590 -16.41 11.90 -26.43
CA ALA A 590 -15.40 11.73 -27.48
C ALA A 590 -15.42 10.32 -28.08
N GLN A 591 -15.66 9.29 -27.25
CA GLN A 591 -15.85 7.90 -27.70
C GLN A 591 -17.21 7.70 -28.40
N THR A 592 -18.30 8.32 -27.93
CA THR A 592 -19.60 8.30 -28.62
C THR A 592 -19.63 9.14 -29.90
N LYS A 593 -18.71 10.10 -30.07
CA LYS A 593 -18.46 10.75 -31.37
C LYS A 593 -17.70 9.86 -32.37
N SER A 594 -17.12 8.75 -31.92
CA SER A 594 -16.38 7.78 -32.77
C SER A 594 -17.22 6.57 -33.22
N GLU A 595 -18.46 6.42 -32.76
CA GLU A 595 -19.38 5.41 -33.29
C GLU A 595 -20.60 6.08 -33.91
N ALA A 596 -20.46 6.51 -35.17
CA ALA A 596 -21.62 6.70 -36.01
C ALA A 596 -22.30 5.34 -36.17
N GLY A 597 -23.44 5.14 -35.49
CA GLY A 597 -24.23 3.91 -35.59
C GLY A 597 -24.52 3.52 -37.05
N PRO A 598 -24.81 2.23 -37.33
CA PRO A 598 -24.86 1.71 -38.69
C PRO A 598 -25.82 2.52 -39.55
N ASP A 599 -25.27 3.16 -40.59
CA ASP A 599 -26.00 3.97 -41.54
C ASP A 599 -27.14 3.15 -42.17
N LYS A 600 -28.40 3.51 -41.88
CA LYS A 600 -29.60 2.77 -42.30
C LYS A 600 -30.07 3.08 -43.74
N ARG A 601 -29.34 3.91 -44.49
CA ARG A 601 -29.71 4.25 -45.87
C ARG A 601 -29.59 3.02 -46.79
N PRO A 602 -30.50 2.83 -47.76
CA PRO A 602 -30.46 1.70 -48.68
C PRO A 602 -29.20 1.77 -49.55
N SER A 603 -28.46 0.66 -49.60
CA SER A 603 -27.30 0.49 -50.48
C SER A 603 -27.73 0.35 -51.94
N GLN A 604 -27.13 1.15 -52.81
CA GLN A 604 -27.32 1.13 -54.26
C GLN A 604 -26.07 0.57 -54.94
N TYR A 605 -26.27 -0.03 -56.11
CA TYR A 605 -25.22 -0.67 -56.90
C TYR A 605 -25.01 0.05 -58.23
N LEU A 606 -23.76 0.24 -58.63
CA LEU A 606 -23.39 0.84 -59.92
C LEU A 606 -22.18 0.13 -60.52
N LYS A 607 -22.21 -0.10 -61.84
CA LYS A 607 -21.04 -0.47 -62.64
C LYS A 607 -20.63 0.68 -63.53
N GLY A 608 -19.33 0.95 -63.62
CA GLY A 608 -18.84 2.05 -64.42
C GLY A 608 -17.33 2.05 -64.58
N LYS A 609 -16.81 3.11 -65.19
CA LYS A 609 -15.38 3.36 -65.34
C LYS A 609 -14.94 4.39 -64.31
N LEU A 610 -13.97 4.01 -63.47
CA LEU A 610 -13.33 4.92 -62.51
C LEU A 610 -12.49 5.94 -63.28
N LEU A 611 -12.87 7.21 -63.22
CA LEU A 611 -12.16 8.29 -63.90
C LEU A 611 -10.98 8.79 -63.06
N THR A 612 -11.24 9.12 -61.79
CA THR A 612 -10.24 9.69 -60.88
C THR A 612 -10.49 9.28 -59.44
N VAL A 613 -9.40 9.19 -58.67
CA VAL A 613 -9.41 9.09 -57.20
C VAL A 613 -8.70 10.32 -56.63
N ASP A 614 -9.36 11.04 -55.73
CA ASP A 614 -8.81 12.18 -55.01
C ASP A 614 -8.59 11.80 -53.55
N CYS A 615 -7.33 11.82 -53.11
CA CYS A 615 -6.88 11.52 -51.75
C CYS A 615 -6.24 12.74 -51.08
N SER A 616 -6.65 13.97 -51.44
CA SER A 616 -6.09 15.20 -50.88
C SER A 616 -6.28 15.37 -49.36
N GLN A 617 -7.18 14.59 -48.73
CA GLN A 617 -7.41 14.59 -47.29
C GLN A 617 -7.36 13.17 -46.69
N PRO A 618 -6.18 12.52 -46.61
CA PRO A 618 -6.07 11.18 -46.05
C PRO A 618 -6.46 11.16 -44.56
N PRO A 619 -7.18 10.12 -44.08
CA PRO A 619 -7.49 8.85 -44.76
C PRO A 619 -8.76 8.86 -45.63
N ALA A 620 -9.41 10.01 -45.85
CA ALA A 620 -10.57 10.10 -46.73
C ALA A 620 -10.18 10.13 -48.22
N ALA A 621 -11.05 9.58 -49.08
CA ALA A 621 -10.88 9.64 -50.53
C ALA A 621 -12.22 9.84 -51.26
N THR A 622 -12.18 10.49 -52.43
CA THR A 622 -13.34 10.67 -53.31
C THR A 622 -13.08 10.06 -54.69
N LEU A 623 -13.93 9.14 -55.11
CA LEU A 623 -13.87 8.44 -56.39
C LEU A 623 -14.88 9.03 -57.36
N THR A 624 -14.48 9.32 -58.59
CA THR A 624 -15.38 9.78 -59.66
C THR A 624 -15.56 8.66 -60.67
N ILE A 625 -16.79 8.17 -60.85
CA ILE A 625 -17.12 7.01 -61.68
C ILE A 625 -18.11 7.41 -62.77
N ALA A 626 -17.81 7.06 -64.03
CA ALA A 626 -18.71 7.22 -65.16
C ALA A 626 -19.51 5.93 -65.40
N SER A 627 -20.84 6.03 -65.45
CA SER A 627 -21.74 4.92 -65.76
C SER A 627 -22.79 5.37 -66.76
N GLY A 628 -22.68 4.88 -68.00
CA GLY A 628 -23.47 5.39 -69.13
C GLY A 628 -23.19 6.89 -69.37
N GLU A 629 -24.25 7.70 -69.42
CA GLU A 629 -24.16 9.17 -69.58
C GLU A 629 -24.02 9.93 -68.26
N ARG A 630 -23.92 9.23 -67.11
CA ARG A 630 -23.89 9.85 -65.77
C ARG A 630 -22.53 9.71 -65.10
N THR A 631 -22.12 10.75 -64.37
CA THR A 631 -20.94 10.73 -63.51
C THR A 631 -21.37 10.81 -62.05
N VAL A 632 -20.82 9.93 -61.21
CA VAL A 632 -21.13 9.82 -59.78
C VAL A 632 -19.86 10.02 -58.96
N LYS A 633 -19.92 10.87 -57.92
CA LYS A 633 -18.84 11.10 -56.96
C LYS A 633 -19.12 10.36 -55.66
N LEU A 634 -18.24 9.43 -55.28
CA LEU A 634 -18.40 8.59 -54.10
C LEU A 634 -17.29 8.85 -53.09
N ARG A 635 -17.63 9.09 -51.83
CA ARG A 635 -16.67 9.40 -50.76
C ARG A 635 -16.50 8.21 -49.82
N THR A 636 -15.28 7.95 -49.37
CA THR A 636 -15.01 7.13 -48.18
C THR A 636 -14.34 7.99 -47.10
N GLY A 637 -14.73 7.80 -45.84
CA GLY A 637 -14.13 8.49 -44.68
C GLY A 637 -12.76 7.92 -44.31
N ASP A 638 -12.54 6.64 -44.60
CA ASP A 638 -11.26 5.96 -44.46
C ASP A 638 -11.12 4.93 -45.61
N PHE A 639 -10.21 5.15 -46.54
CA PHE A 639 -9.96 4.21 -47.64
C PHE A 639 -9.16 2.98 -47.22
N LYS A 640 -8.52 2.98 -46.04
CA LYS A 640 -7.77 1.82 -45.50
C LYS A 640 -8.70 0.77 -44.90
N SER A 641 -9.86 1.17 -44.38
CA SER A 641 -10.90 0.27 -43.86
C SER A 641 -11.96 -0.08 -44.90
N LEU A 642 -11.82 0.38 -46.15
CA LEU A 642 -12.78 0.14 -47.22
C LEU A 642 -12.69 -1.32 -47.70
N LEU A 643 -13.84 -1.98 -47.83
CA LEU A 643 -13.91 -3.33 -48.40
C LEU A 643 -13.56 -3.30 -49.90
N LEU A 644 -12.43 -3.90 -50.24
CA LEU A 644 -11.94 -4.07 -51.61
C LEU A 644 -12.12 -5.49 -52.09
N ILE A 645 -12.53 -5.65 -53.35
CA ILE A 645 -12.71 -6.95 -54.00
C ILE A 645 -11.91 -6.93 -55.31
N GLY A 646 -11.03 -7.92 -55.48
CA GLY A 646 -10.18 -8.07 -56.68
C GLY A 646 -8.80 -7.40 -56.58
N VAL A 647 -8.51 -6.68 -55.49
CA VAL A 647 -7.21 -6.04 -55.22
C VAL A 647 -6.94 -6.02 -53.71
N ASP A 648 -5.66 -6.11 -53.31
CA ASP A 648 -5.26 -6.19 -51.89
C ASP A 648 -5.12 -4.82 -51.21
N GLN A 649 -4.95 -3.74 -51.99
CA GLN A 649 -4.72 -2.40 -51.46
C GLN A 649 -5.41 -1.32 -52.30
N PHE A 650 -5.89 -0.27 -51.63
CA PHE A 650 -6.44 0.92 -52.27
C PHE A 650 -5.32 1.76 -52.90
N SER A 651 -5.49 2.25 -54.13
CA SER A 651 -4.54 3.19 -54.74
C SER A 651 -5.20 4.48 -55.22
N CYS A 652 -4.63 5.60 -54.78
CA CYS A 652 -4.99 6.94 -55.22
C CYS A 652 -4.57 7.22 -56.68
N GLU A 653 -3.76 6.35 -57.28
CA GLU A 653 -3.31 6.48 -58.67
C GLU A 653 -4.26 5.83 -59.68
N TRP A 654 -5.31 5.14 -59.20
CA TRP A 654 -6.25 4.46 -60.09
C TRP A 654 -7.01 5.42 -61.00
N ARG A 655 -6.90 5.14 -62.29
CA ARG A 655 -7.62 5.84 -63.36
C ARG A 655 -7.98 4.83 -64.45
N ASP A 656 -9.07 5.10 -65.15
CA ASP A 656 -9.56 4.34 -66.30
C ASP A 656 -9.83 2.84 -66.06
N ARG A 657 -10.19 2.44 -64.83
CA ARG A 657 -10.49 1.04 -64.46
C ARG A 657 -11.98 0.74 -64.50
N SER A 658 -12.35 -0.48 -64.87
CA SER A 658 -13.73 -0.95 -64.75
C SER A 658 -14.00 -1.32 -63.29
N VAL A 659 -15.03 -0.72 -62.70
CA VAL A 659 -15.35 -0.90 -61.28
C VAL A 659 -16.83 -1.22 -61.06
N SER A 660 -17.10 -2.01 -60.03
CA SER A 660 -18.44 -2.17 -59.47
C SER A 660 -18.44 -1.65 -58.05
N VAL A 661 -19.39 -0.80 -57.69
CA VAL A 661 -19.44 -0.16 -56.37
C VAL A 661 -20.80 -0.34 -55.71
N ASN A 662 -20.76 -0.58 -54.40
CA ASN A 662 -21.92 -0.40 -53.53
C ASN A 662 -21.77 0.93 -52.80
N TYR A 663 -22.81 1.75 -52.79
CA TYR A 663 -22.78 3.08 -52.18
C TYR A 663 -24.14 3.48 -51.64
N LYS A 664 -24.16 4.45 -50.73
CA LYS A 664 -25.39 5.03 -50.18
C LYS A 664 -25.52 6.45 -50.70
N ALA A 665 -26.61 6.73 -51.40
CA ALA A 665 -26.79 8.03 -52.05
C ALA A 665 -26.93 9.17 -51.02
N THR A 666 -26.22 10.28 -51.26
CA THR A 666 -26.28 11.52 -50.47
C THR A 666 -26.94 12.67 -51.26
N GLY A 667 -27.15 12.48 -52.57
CA GLY A 667 -27.79 13.43 -53.48
C GLY A 667 -27.80 12.94 -54.92
N GLN A 668 -28.22 13.77 -55.89
CA GLN A 668 -28.14 13.42 -57.31
C GLN A 668 -26.67 13.36 -57.77
N GLY A 669 -26.17 12.16 -58.06
CA GLY A 669 -24.79 11.95 -58.53
C GLY A 669 -23.72 11.97 -57.44
N ALA A 670 -24.10 11.83 -56.15
CA ALA A 670 -23.15 11.74 -55.04
C ALA A 670 -23.56 10.70 -53.99
N GLY A 671 -22.59 10.12 -53.29
CA GLY A 671 -22.87 9.16 -52.21
C GLY A 671 -21.64 8.75 -51.39
N ASP A 672 -21.89 7.94 -50.37
CA ASP A 672 -20.86 7.36 -49.51
C ASP A 672 -20.58 5.92 -49.95
N LEU A 673 -19.30 5.63 -50.19
CA LEU A 673 -18.82 4.35 -50.72
C LEU A 673 -18.85 3.30 -49.61
N VAL A 674 -19.44 2.14 -49.91
CA VAL A 674 -19.55 1.00 -48.97
C VAL A 674 -18.56 -0.10 -49.34
N SER A 675 -18.45 -0.44 -50.64
CA SER A 675 -17.44 -1.37 -51.14
C SER A 675 -17.09 -1.09 -52.59
N LEU A 676 -15.88 -1.50 -52.99
CA LEU A 676 -15.32 -1.30 -54.32
C LEU A 676 -14.73 -2.60 -54.86
N GLU A 677 -15.27 -3.06 -55.99
CA GLU A 677 -14.72 -4.16 -56.77
C GLU A 677 -14.01 -3.59 -58.00
N ILE A 678 -12.75 -3.96 -58.19
CA ILE A 678 -11.96 -3.60 -59.38
C ILE A 678 -11.84 -4.82 -60.28
N ARG A 679 -12.07 -4.60 -61.58
CA ARG A 679 -11.94 -5.63 -62.63
C ARG A 679 -10.81 -5.33 -63.61
#